data_AF-A0A2E0L6T1-F1
#
_entry.id   AF-A0A2E0L6T1-F1
#
_cell.length_a   1.000
_cell.length_b   1.000
_cell.length_c   1.000
_cell.angle_alpha   90.00
_cell.angle_beta   90.00
_cell.angle_gamma   90.00
#
_symmetry.space_group_name_H-M   'P 1'
#
loop_
_entity.id
_entity.type
_entity.pdbx_description
1 polymer ?
#
loop_
_entity_poly.entity_id
_entity_poly.type
_entity_poly.pdbx_seq_one_letter_code
_entity_poly.pdbx_strand_id
1 'polypeptide(L)'
;MRESSENHENNNGSAYADIVIVPVANPATARHLLRMGLAMTKPEEGRVIALTVTLGDPEKESETLEEIEPICDDFTEAGHPVELQTRTAPNIARGILDAGREENADLIVLGLSKPKHGEVELGPIAESVATTAPCDVLIYRAGLNGEDFERIVVPANGSDHSRIAARVAALLGEGYDIPVEAMYVQSSERAYWEGRGRIEEALDGVHGAQRIKRTLITARVPSSGILSRVTEHDLLVVGYMRTNDMQRWLHGDFSRELLNRAPGPVVLTAQLVEPEADDALHLRLWRWLRPILTRVEQDDLVRQAQNMSSASLDYTVLIVISAILASFGLLTSSAAVIIGAMLVAPLMSPLIAFSVGVTTGRVRLVRQSALTVVQGFVLAFILALLVGGISPTKIITPEMAGRGNPTVLDMGIALASGLIGAYATARKEIPAALAGVAIAAALMPPVCTIALGVAYGDAALARGAALLFTTNIISIIVAAWIVFFWLGMRPQMIEESHVRQYTSAALVVLFVGLMGLFLLRDVNPSTFEAGVERELRNVFDNDELIDFEVRRSDPLQVIATVRRASSRVDDNSEVIAAQRALQSALGQPVELDVVIEPYINADAVLARQVIDAALAPVTVEDVWLQNEANALLVTVVLEADDLAAVLEQLEPLNSALSQALDRSVHLSFETPDNDVSLPGTGVIIPDATEEAEEAAE
;
A
#
# COMPACT_ATOMS: atom_id res chain seq x y z
N MET A 1 -27.27 6.60 18.16
CA MET A 1 -27.31 5.51 17.16
C MET A 1 -27.77 4.21 17.83
N ARG A 2 -29.00 4.18 18.37
CA ARG A 2 -29.55 3.01 19.07
C ARG A 2 -31.02 2.76 18.74
N GLU A 3 -31.45 3.23 17.57
CA GLU A 3 -32.84 3.16 17.07
C GLU A 3 -32.96 2.48 15.69
N SER A 4 -31.88 1.91 15.14
CA SER A 4 -31.92 1.21 13.85
C SER A 4 -31.90 -0.32 13.98
N SER A 5 -32.01 -0.86 15.19
CA SER A 5 -31.89 -2.30 15.46
C SER A 5 -33.22 -3.04 15.65
N GLU A 6 -34.37 -2.35 15.61
CA GLU A 6 -35.70 -2.98 15.79
C GLU A 6 -36.45 -3.25 14.48
N ASN A 7 -35.90 -2.88 13.32
CA ASN A 7 -36.56 -3.06 12.01
C ASN A 7 -36.04 -4.25 11.18
N HIS A 8 -35.23 -5.15 11.73
CA HIS A 8 -34.70 -6.32 11.01
C HIS A 8 -35.23 -7.67 11.48
N GLU A 9 -36.17 -7.71 12.43
CA GLU A 9 -36.81 -8.97 12.88
C GLU A 9 -38.04 -9.39 12.05
N ASN A 10 -38.47 -8.61 11.04
CA ASN A 10 -39.71 -8.86 10.29
C ASN A 10 -39.56 -9.29 8.82
N ASN A 11 -38.34 -9.42 8.25
CA ASN A 11 -38.21 -9.68 6.80
C ASN A 11 -38.06 -11.16 6.41
N ASN A 12 -38.49 -12.09 7.27
CA ASN A 12 -38.38 -13.53 7.00
C ASN A 12 -39.56 -14.08 6.15
N GLY A 13 -40.15 -13.29 5.22
CA GLY A 13 -41.53 -13.57 4.79
C GLY A 13 -42.04 -13.09 3.43
N SER A 14 -41.19 -12.67 2.47
CA SER A 14 -41.63 -12.52 1.07
C SER A 14 -40.96 -13.57 0.20
N ALA A 15 -41.75 -14.41 -0.48
CA ALA A 15 -41.20 -15.33 -1.47
C ALA A 15 -40.76 -14.59 -2.76
N TYR A 16 -41.24 -13.37 -2.97
CA TYR A 16 -40.97 -12.53 -4.14
C TYR A 16 -39.87 -11.50 -3.87
N ALA A 17 -39.17 -11.10 -4.94
CA ALA A 17 -38.23 -9.98 -4.95
C ALA A 17 -38.95 -8.64 -5.11
N ASP A 18 -38.44 -7.59 -4.47
CA ASP A 18 -38.93 -6.23 -4.65
C ASP A 18 -38.19 -5.56 -5.82
N ILE A 19 -36.89 -5.81 -5.96
CA ILE A 19 -36.06 -5.24 -7.04
C ILE A 19 -35.32 -6.36 -7.76
N VAL A 20 -35.62 -6.54 -9.05
CA VAL A 20 -34.93 -7.50 -9.91
C VAL A 20 -34.14 -6.77 -10.98
N ILE A 21 -32.84 -7.09 -11.10
CA ILE A 21 -32.01 -6.59 -12.19
C ILE A 21 -31.88 -7.67 -13.27
N VAL A 22 -32.15 -7.28 -14.51
CA VAL A 22 -32.06 -8.16 -15.68
C VAL A 22 -31.11 -7.54 -16.70
N PRO A 23 -29.84 -8.00 -16.77
CA PRO A 23 -28.92 -7.52 -17.78
C PRO A 23 -29.36 -7.94 -19.18
N VAL A 24 -29.66 -6.97 -20.04
CA VAL A 24 -30.20 -7.18 -21.39
C VAL A 24 -29.23 -6.64 -22.44
N ALA A 25 -28.46 -7.55 -23.04
CA ALA A 25 -27.52 -7.22 -24.13
C ALA A 25 -27.80 -7.99 -25.42
N ASN A 26 -28.65 -9.01 -25.37
CA ASN A 26 -29.04 -9.82 -26.52
C ASN A 26 -30.57 -9.75 -26.69
N PRO A 27 -31.07 -9.07 -27.74
CA PRO A 27 -32.51 -8.91 -27.96
C PRO A 27 -33.24 -10.25 -28.09
N ALA A 28 -32.59 -11.27 -28.63
CA ALA A 28 -33.17 -12.60 -28.79
C ALA A 28 -33.59 -13.22 -27.45
N THR A 29 -32.86 -12.93 -26.37
CA THR A 29 -33.15 -13.47 -25.03
C THR A 29 -33.79 -12.46 -24.08
N ALA A 30 -33.79 -11.17 -24.43
CA ALA A 30 -34.20 -10.08 -23.53
C ALA A 30 -35.65 -10.26 -23.06
N ARG A 31 -36.59 -10.56 -23.97
CA ARG A 31 -38.00 -10.76 -23.64
C ARG A 31 -38.22 -11.88 -22.61
N HIS A 32 -37.47 -12.97 -22.71
CA HIS A 32 -37.58 -14.11 -21.80
C HIS A 32 -36.99 -13.80 -20.43
N LEU A 33 -35.84 -13.14 -20.39
CA LEU A 33 -35.22 -12.74 -19.14
C LEU A 33 -36.07 -11.71 -18.38
N LEU A 34 -36.69 -10.76 -19.09
CA LEU A 34 -37.62 -9.80 -18.49
C LEU A 34 -38.90 -10.47 -17.98
N ARG A 35 -39.51 -11.38 -18.74
CA ARG A 35 -40.65 -12.20 -18.27
C ARG A 35 -40.30 -13.00 -17.01
N MET A 36 -39.11 -13.61 -16.99
CA MET A 36 -38.62 -14.36 -15.83
C MET A 36 -38.44 -13.43 -14.62
N GLY A 37 -37.87 -12.24 -14.82
CA GLY A 37 -37.77 -11.23 -13.77
C GLY A 37 -39.12 -10.81 -13.22
N LEU A 38 -40.10 -10.56 -14.09
CA LEU A 38 -41.48 -10.21 -13.71
C LEU A 38 -42.18 -11.33 -12.93
N ALA A 39 -41.97 -12.59 -13.31
CA ALA A 39 -42.52 -13.75 -12.58
C ALA A 39 -41.95 -13.90 -11.16
N MET A 40 -40.79 -13.28 -10.89
CA MET A 40 -40.12 -13.29 -9.58
C MET A 40 -40.43 -12.04 -8.74
N THR A 41 -41.07 -11.02 -9.31
CA THR A 41 -41.45 -9.78 -8.60
C THR A 41 -42.85 -9.84 -8.01
N LYS A 42 -43.09 -9.07 -6.94
CA LYS A 42 -44.44 -8.85 -6.42
C LYS A 42 -45.30 -8.11 -7.48
N PRO A 43 -46.52 -8.57 -7.79
CA PRO A 43 -47.36 -7.97 -8.83
C PRO A 43 -47.69 -6.48 -8.65
N GLU A 44 -47.78 -5.99 -7.41
CA GLU A 44 -48.25 -4.61 -7.12
C GLU A 44 -47.13 -3.64 -6.70
N GLU A 45 -45.98 -4.15 -6.27
CA GLU A 45 -44.92 -3.34 -5.63
C GLU A 45 -43.51 -3.58 -6.20
N GLY A 46 -43.31 -4.67 -6.93
CA GLY A 46 -41.99 -5.03 -7.45
C GLY A 46 -41.61 -4.24 -8.71
N ARG A 47 -40.32 -4.03 -8.92
CA ARG A 47 -39.78 -3.39 -10.13
C ARG A 47 -38.69 -4.25 -10.78
N VAL A 48 -38.65 -4.23 -12.11
CA VAL A 48 -37.65 -4.91 -12.93
C VAL A 48 -36.80 -3.88 -13.64
N ILE A 49 -35.51 -3.85 -13.36
CA ILE A 49 -34.55 -2.96 -14.02
C ILE A 49 -33.90 -3.75 -15.16
N ALA A 50 -34.27 -3.40 -16.39
CA ALA A 50 -33.61 -3.86 -17.60
C ALA A 50 -32.27 -3.10 -17.73
N LEU A 51 -31.14 -3.77 -17.50
CA LEU A 51 -29.83 -3.14 -17.42
C LEU A 51 -29.00 -3.38 -18.68
N THR A 52 -28.63 -2.31 -19.38
CA THR A 52 -27.65 -2.34 -20.47
C THR A 52 -26.31 -1.81 -19.96
N VAL A 53 -25.24 -2.62 -20.06
CA VAL A 53 -23.89 -2.21 -19.64
C VAL A 53 -22.99 -1.99 -20.85
N THR A 54 -22.42 -0.79 -20.97
CA THR A 54 -21.57 -0.37 -22.09
C THR A 54 -20.13 -0.19 -21.66
N LEU A 55 -19.18 -0.44 -22.57
CA LEU A 55 -17.74 -0.36 -22.32
C LEU A 55 -17.15 0.99 -22.76
N GLY A 56 -17.98 2.02 -22.91
CA GLY A 56 -17.59 3.36 -23.36
C GLY A 56 -17.42 3.48 -24.89
N ASP A 57 -18.04 2.59 -25.66
CA ASP A 57 -18.11 2.62 -27.12
C ASP A 57 -19.49 3.14 -27.54
N PRO A 58 -19.64 4.44 -27.87
CA PRO A 58 -20.94 5.06 -28.09
C PRO A 58 -21.67 4.50 -29.32
N GLU A 59 -20.95 4.02 -30.34
CA GLU A 59 -21.58 3.42 -31.53
C GLU A 59 -22.29 2.11 -31.17
N LYS A 60 -21.60 1.21 -30.44
CA LYS A 60 -22.20 -0.05 -29.98
C LYS A 60 -23.31 0.15 -28.95
N GLU A 61 -23.20 1.19 -28.14
CA GLU A 61 -24.23 1.56 -27.18
C GLU A 61 -25.53 1.94 -27.91
N SER A 62 -25.44 2.80 -28.92
CA SER A 62 -26.60 3.16 -29.75
C SER A 62 -27.18 1.94 -30.46
N GLU A 63 -26.36 1.09 -31.09
CA GLU A 63 -26.84 -0.13 -31.76
C GLU A 63 -27.59 -1.07 -30.80
N THR A 64 -27.05 -1.28 -29.59
CA THR A 64 -27.69 -2.17 -28.59
C THR A 64 -29.00 -1.57 -28.08
N LEU A 65 -29.03 -0.25 -27.83
CA LEU A 65 -30.23 0.43 -27.35
C LEU A 65 -31.36 0.44 -28.39
N GLU A 66 -31.04 0.65 -29.67
CA GLU A 66 -32.02 0.60 -30.77
C GLU A 66 -32.77 -0.76 -30.85
N GLU A 67 -32.13 -1.85 -30.45
CA GLU A 67 -32.74 -3.18 -30.44
C GLU A 67 -33.46 -3.53 -29.11
N ILE A 68 -33.01 -2.99 -27.97
CA ILE A 68 -33.51 -3.35 -26.63
C ILE A 68 -34.63 -2.42 -26.16
N GLU A 69 -34.57 -1.13 -26.48
CA GLU A 69 -35.56 -0.13 -26.06
C GLU A 69 -36.99 -0.51 -26.49
N PRO A 70 -37.26 -0.92 -27.76
CA PRO A 70 -38.60 -1.35 -28.16
C PRO A 70 -39.10 -2.57 -27.38
N ILE A 71 -38.20 -3.47 -26.96
CA ILE A 71 -38.58 -4.65 -26.18
C ILE A 71 -39.02 -4.23 -24.78
N CYS A 72 -38.33 -3.27 -24.16
CA CYS A 72 -38.68 -2.77 -22.83
C CYS A 72 -39.98 -1.96 -22.87
N ASP A 73 -40.17 -1.14 -23.91
CA ASP A 73 -41.39 -0.35 -24.13
C ASP A 73 -42.63 -1.24 -24.25
N ASP A 74 -42.54 -2.37 -24.96
CA ASP A 74 -43.64 -3.36 -25.03
C ASP A 74 -44.13 -3.81 -23.64
N PHE A 75 -43.22 -3.99 -22.68
CA PHE A 75 -43.58 -4.38 -21.31
C PHE A 75 -44.20 -3.23 -20.54
N THR A 76 -43.63 -2.03 -20.67
CA THR A 76 -44.14 -0.81 -20.02
C THR A 76 -45.54 -0.46 -20.52
N GLU A 77 -45.79 -0.54 -21.83
CA GLU A 77 -47.10 -0.33 -22.45
C GLU A 77 -48.13 -1.38 -22.01
N ALA A 78 -47.68 -2.63 -21.77
CA ALA A 78 -48.51 -3.68 -21.19
C ALA A 78 -48.79 -3.52 -19.69
N GLY A 79 -48.25 -2.45 -19.05
CA GLY A 79 -48.46 -2.14 -17.64
C GLY A 79 -47.53 -2.88 -16.69
N HIS A 80 -46.44 -3.49 -17.18
CA HIS A 80 -45.44 -4.12 -16.33
C HIS A 80 -44.41 -3.10 -15.81
N PRO A 81 -43.91 -3.24 -14.57
CA PRO A 81 -42.98 -2.30 -13.95
C PRO A 81 -41.53 -2.52 -14.42
N VAL A 82 -41.29 -2.39 -15.73
CA VAL A 82 -39.96 -2.53 -16.34
C VAL A 82 -39.34 -1.15 -16.58
N GLU A 83 -38.14 -0.92 -16.09
CA GLU A 83 -37.37 0.32 -16.29
C GLU A 83 -36.06 0.00 -17.01
N LEU A 84 -35.79 0.68 -18.13
CA LEU A 84 -34.53 0.56 -18.86
C LEU A 84 -33.47 1.50 -18.26
N GLN A 85 -32.34 0.95 -17.84
CA GLN A 85 -31.20 1.69 -17.30
C GLN A 85 -29.92 1.34 -18.09
N THR A 86 -29.18 2.37 -18.49
CA THR A 86 -27.89 2.21 -19.17
C THR A 86 -26.75 2.61 -18.24
N ARG A 87 -25.67 1.82 -18.22
CA ARG A 87 -24.48 2.11 -17.41
C ARG A 87 -23.19 1.87 -18.15
N THR A 88 -22.27 2.82 -18.06
CA THR A 88 -20.90 2.64 -18.55
C THR A 88 -20.01 2.03 -17.47
N ALA A 89 -19.31 0.95 -17.80
CA ALA A 89 -18.39 0.27 -16.88
C ALA A 89 -17.15 -0.26 -17.62
N PRO A 90 -16.00 -0.44 -16.93
CA PRO A 90 -14.80 -1.02 -17.55
C PRO A 90 -14.99 -2.49 -18.00
N ASN A 91 -15.97 -3.19 -17.42
CA ASN A 91 -16.44 -4.48 -17.89
C ASN A 91 -17.93 -4.70 -17.52
N ILE A 92 -18.58 -5.63 -18.23
CA ILE A 92 -20.02 -5.92 -18.10
C ILE A 92 -20.39 -6.43 -16.71
N ALA A 93 -19.68 -7.44 -16.19
CA ALA A 93 -19.98 -8.04 -14.90
C ALA A 93 -19.90 -7.03 -13.74
N ARG A 94 -18.93 -6.11 -13.81
CA ARG A 94 -18.77 -5.04 -12.83
C ARG A 94 -19.92 -4.05 -12.90
N GLY A 95 -20.35 -3.65 -14.10
CA GLY A 95 -21.53 -2.79 -14.26
C GLY A 95 -22.78 -3.44 -13.66
N ILE A 96 -22.98 -4.75 -13.87
CA ILE A 96 -24.09 -5.51 -13.27
C ILE A 96 -23.99 -5.52 -11.74
N LEU A 97 -22.81 -5.80 -11.19
CA LEU A 97 -22.58 -5.89 -9.75
C LEU A 97 -22.71 -4.53 -9.03
N ASP A 98 -22.21 -3.46 -9.65
CA ASP A 98 -22.33 -2.11 -9.11
C ASP A 98 -23.80 -1.66 -9.13
N ALA A 99 -24.54 -1.91 -10.23
CA ALA A 99 -25.98 -1.67 -10.29
C ALA A 99 -26.73 -2.47 -9.20
N GLY A 100 -26.41 -3.75 -9.00
CA GLY A 100 -27.01 -4.57 -7.95
C GLY A 100 -26.82 -4.03 -6.54
N ARG A 101 -25.69 -3.38 -6.25
CA ARG A 101 -25.42 -2.76 -4.95
C ARG A 101 -26.11 -1.42 -4.79
N GLU A 102 -26.05 -0.58 -5.82
CA GLU A 102 -26.62 0.77 -5.78
C GLU A 102 -28.15 0.75 -5.71
N GLU A 103 -28.77 -0.16 -6.45
CA GLU A 103 -30.23 -0.31 -6.47
C GLU A 103 -30.75 -1.20 -5.33
N ASN A 104 -29.86 -1.79 -4.51
CA ASN A 104 -30.19 -2.81 -3.50
C ASN A 104 -31.05 -3.94 -4.09
N ALA A 105 -30.60 -4.52 -5.20
CA ALA A 105 -31.33 -5.58 -5.88
C ALA A 105 -31.45 -6.83 -4.99
N ASP A 106 -32.62 -7.45 -4.95
CA ASP A 106 -32.85 -8.73 -4.25
C ASP A 106 -32.49 -9.93 -5.13
N LEU A 107 -32.58 -9.76 -6.45
CA LEU A 107 -32.32 -10.80 -7.44
C LEU A 107 -31.68 -10.23 -8.71
N ILE A 108 -30.71 -10.96 -9.26
CA ILE A 108 -30.16 -10.72 -10.60
C ILE A 108 -30.51 -11.91 -11.50
N VAL A 109 -31.14 -11.65 -12.65
CA VAL A 109 -31.48 -12.67 -13.66
C VAL A 109 -30.55 -12.58 -14.85
N LEU A 110 -29.75 -13.62 -15.10
CA LEU A 110 -28.74 -13.68 -16.15
C LEU A 110 -29.10 -14.70 -17.23
N GLY A 111 -28.86 -14.35 -18.49
CA GLY A 111 -28.89 -15.31 -19.59
C GLY A 111 -27.55 -16.02 -19.77
N LEU A 112 -27.60 -17.30 -20.14
CA LEU A 112 -26.48 -18.09 -20.66
C LEU A 112 -26.66 -18.36 -22.14
N SER A 113 -25.64 -18.00 -22.91
CA SER A 113 -25.54 -18.38 -24.32
C SER A 113 -25.07 -19.83 -24.44
N LYS A 114 -25.80 -20.65 -25.18
CA LYS A 114 -25.36 -22.01 -25.53
C LYS A 114 -24.35 -21.94 -26.68
N PRO A 115 -23.11 -22.43 -26.52
CA PRO A 115 -22.14 -22.43 -27.60
C PRO A 115 -22.58 -23.37 -28.74
N LYS A 116 -22.24 -23.05 -29.99
CA LYS A 116 -22.57 -23.87 -31.17
C LYS A 116 -21.94 -25.27 -31.12
N HIS A 117 -20.82 -25.42 -30.41
CA HIS A 117 -20.12 -26.67 -30.16
C HIS A 117 -19.52 -26.64 -28.74
N GLY A 118 -19.54 -27.78 -28.03
CA GLY A 118 -18.99 -27.90 -26.68
C GLY A 118 -20.05 -27.91 -25.58
N GLU A 119 -19.59 -27.96 -24.34
CA GLU A 119 -20.46 -27.92 -23.16
C GLU A 119 -20.87 -26.48 -22.82
N VAL A 120 -22.03 -26.31 -22.20
CA VAL A 120 -22.48 -25.05 -21.62
C VAL A 120 -21.60 -24.75 -20.42
N GLU A 121 -20.71 -23.78 -20.56
CA GLU A 121 -19.93 -23.22 -19.47
C GLU A 121 -20.56 -21.90 -19.01
N LEU A 122 -20.50 -21.66 -17.70
CA LEU A 122 -20.78 -20.33 -17.14
C LEU A 122 -19.71 -19.39 -17.70
N GLY A 123 -20.09 -18.53 -18.65
CA GLY A 123 -19.19 -17.52 -19.19
C GLY A 123 -18.66 -16.58 -18.09
N PRO A 124 -17.57 -15.83 -18.35
CA PRO A 124 -16.89 -15.03 -17.32
C PRO A 124 -17.81 -14.01 -16.63
N ILE A 125 -18.83 -13.52 -17.33
CA ILE A 125 -19.82 -12.60 -16.77
C ILE A 125 -20.71 -13.32 -15.75
N ALA A 126 -21.36 -14.41 -16.16
CA ALA A 126 -22.24 -15.18 -15.28
C ALA A 126 -21.48 -15.76 -14.09
N GLU A 127 -20.26 -16.25 -14.31
CA GLU A 127 -19.37 -16.76 -13.25
C GLU A 127 -19.07 -15.66 -12.21
N SER A 128 -18.68 -14.46 -12.66
CA SER A 128 -18.35 -13.36 -11.76
C SER A 128 -19.55 -12.83 -10.99
N VAL A 129 -20.70 -12.67 -11.66
CA VAL A 129 -21.92 -12.17 -11.03
C VAL A 129 -22.42 -13.21 -10.02
N ALA A 130 -22.54 -14.48 -10.40
CA ALA A 130 -22.95 -15.55 -9.50
C ALA A 130 -22.03 -15.70 -8.26
N THR A 131 -20.74 -15.37 -8.39
CA THR A 131 -19.78 -15.44 -7.27
C THR A 131 -19.83 -14.21 -6.35
N THR A 132 -20.12 -13.03 -6.90
CA THR A 132 -19.86 -11.74 -6.23
C THR A 132 -21.13 -10.95 -5.92
N ALA A 133 -22.26 -11.27 -6.53
CA ALA A 133 -23.51 -10.54 -6.37
C ALA A 133 -23.87 -10.28 -4.90
N PRO A 134 -24.37 -9.10 -4.55
CA PRO A 134 -24.83 -8.81 -3.19
C PRO A 134 -26.11 -9.56 -2.82
N CYS A 135 -26.73 -10.25 -3.78
CA CYS A 135 -28.05 -10.85 -3.69
C CYS A 135 -28.13 -12.19 -4.44
N ASP A 136 -29.34 -12.74 -4.55
CA ASP A 136 -29.59 -14.00 -5.24
C ASP A 136 -29.37 -13.84 -6.75
N VAL A 137 -28.92 -14.91 -7.41
CA VAL A 137 -28.68 -14.92 -8.85
C VAL A 137 -29.43 -16.08 -9.49
N LEU A 138 -30.27 -15.77 -10.47
CA LEU A 138 -30.99 -16.74 -11.28
C LEU A 138 -30.35 -16.76 -12.66
N ILE A 139 -29.93 -17.93 -13.11
CA ILE A 139 -29.22 -18.09 -14.38
C ILE A 139 -30.07 -18.93 -15.33
N TYR A 140 -30.52 -18.31 -16.40
CA TYR A 140 -31.40 -18.89 -17.42
C TYR A 140 -30.60 -19.35 -18.64
N ARG A 141 -30.83 -20.59 -19.07
CA ARG A 141 -30.28 -21.16 -20.30
C ARG A 141 -31.44 -21.56 -21.21
N ALA A 142 -31.48 -20.99 -22.42
CA ALA A 142 -32.54 -21.26 -23.40
C ALA A 142 -32.57 -22.72 -23.92
N GLY A 143 -33.73 -23.18 -24.38
CA GLY A 143 -33.92 -24.50 -25.00
C GLY A 143 -33.33 -24.61 -26.41
N LEU A 144 -33.34 -25.81 -27.00
CA LEU A 144 -32.84 -26.04 -28.37
C LEU A 144 -33.82 -25.61 -29.47
N ASN A 145 -35.13 -25.72 -29.23
CA ASN A 145 -36.17 -25.62 -30.28
C ASN A 145 -37.31 -24.65 -29.95
N GLY A 146 -37.08 -23.68 -29.06
CA GLY A 146 -38.09 -22.69 -28.67
C GLY A 146 -37.98 -22.30 -27.21
N GLU A 147 -38.77 -21.29 -26.84
CA GLU A 147 -38.68 -20.60 -25.55
C GLU A 147 -39.96 -20.74 -24.71
N ASP A 148 -40.96 -21.41 -25.27
CA ASP A 148 -42.22 -21.73 -24.59
C ASP A 148 -42.12 -23.09 -23.90
N PHE A 149 -42.65 -23.15 -22.68
CA PHE A 149 -42.71 -24.36 -21.87
C PHE A 149 -44.13 -24.51 -21.31
N GLU A 150 -44.57 -25.75 -21.11
CA GLU A 150 -45.92 -26.10 -20.67
C GLU A 150 -45.94 -26.66 -19.23
N ARG A 151 -44.76 -26.92 -18.67
CA ARG A 151 -44.57 -27.49 -17.33
C ARG A 151 -43.22 -27.11 -16.77
N ILE A 152 -43.17 -26.91 -15.46
CA ILE A 152 -41.93 -26.73 -14.70
C ILE A 152 -41.57 -28.03 -13.99
N VAL A 153 -40.33 -28.47 -14.12
CA VAL A 153 -39.80 -29.67 -13.47
C VAL A 153 -38.70 -29.27 -12.48
N VAL A 154 -38.78 -29.76 -11.24
CA VAL A 154 -37.76 -29.51 -10.22
C VAL A 154 -37.26 -30.82 -9.59
N PRO A 155 -35.94 -31.09 -9.60
CA PRO A 155 -35.36 -32.19 -8.85
C PRO A 155 -35.51 -31.97 -7.33
N ALA A 156 -36.17 -32.92 -6.66
CA ALA A 156 -36.64 -32.81 -5.28
C ALA A 156 -35.98 -33.86 -4.36
N ASN A 157 -34.74 -33.64 -3.92
CA ASN A 157 -33.96 -34.64 -3.14
C ASN A 157 -33.87 -34.36 -1.63
N GLY A 158 -34.56 -33.32 -1.16
CA GLY A 158 -34.60 -32.90 0.26
C GLY A 158 -33.44 -32.02 0.71
N SER A 159 -32.46 -31.74 -0.16
CA SER A 159 -31.37 -30.82 0.16
C SER A 159 -31.80 -29.36 0.16
N ASP A 160 -30.99 -28.49 0.77
CA ASP A 160 -31.22 -27.04 0.78
C ASP A 160 -31.33 -26.47 -0.63
N HIS A 161 -30.43 -26.87 -1.55
CA HIS A 161 -30.49 -26.42 -2.94
C HIS A 161 -31.77 -26.87 -3.65
N SER A 162 -32.24 -28.08 -3.35
CA SER A 162 -33.51 -28.59 -3.88
C SER A 162 -34.72 -27.83 -3.32
N ARG A 163 -34.67 -27.40 -2.06
CA ARG A 163 -35.69 -26.55 -1.44
C ARG A 163 -35.75 -25.17 -2.08
N ILE A 164 -34.60 -24.56 -2.34
CA ILE A 164 -34.48 -23.27 -3.04
C ILE A 164 -35.03 -23.39 -4.46
N ALA A 165 -34.63 -24.44 -5.18
CA ALA A 165 -35.13 -24.71 -6.53
C ALA A 165 -36.65 -24.90 -6.55
N ALA A 166 -37.21 -25.60 -5.56
CA ALA A 166 -38.65 -25.80 -5.44
C ALA A 166 -39.40 -24.50 -5.17
N ARG A 167 -38.85 -23.61 -4.34
CA ARG A 167 -39.39 -22.26 -4.11
C ARG A 167 -39.41 -21.42 -5.39
N VAL A 168 -38.30 -21.37 -6.11
CA VAL A 168 -38.24 -20.65 -7.41
C VAL A 168 -39.20 -21.28 -8.42
N ALA A 169 -39.26 -22.61 -8.50
CA ALA A 169 -40.19 -23.30 -9.39
C ALA A 169 -41.65 -22.98 -9.07
N ALA A 170 -42.01 -22.86 -7.79
CA ALA A 170 -43.36 -22.49 -7.36
C ALA A 170 -43.72 -21.06 -7.80
N LEU A 171 -42.81 -20.10 -7.60
CA LEU A 171 -43.00 -18.70 -8.00
C LEU A 171 -43.15 -18.56 -9.51
N LEU A 172 -42.28 -19.23 -10.27
CA LEU A 172 -42.38 -19.26 -11.72
C LEU A 172 -43.67 -19.95 -12.17
N GLY A 173 -44.08 -21.04 -11.52
CA GLY A 173 -45.33 -21.73 -11.84
C GLY A 173 -46.55 -20.82 -11.65
N GLU A 174 -46.56 -20.00 -10.61
CA GLU A 174 -47.60 -19.00 -10.37
C GLU A 174 -47.52 -17.84 -11.36
N GLY A 175 -46.34 -17.28 -11.61
CA GLY A 175 -46.15 -16.16 -12.53
C GLY A 175 -46.44 -16.48 -14.00
N TYR A 176 -46.22 -17.72 -14.42
CA TYR A 176 -46.56 -18.19 -15.77
C TYR A 176 -47.92 -18.91 -15.87
N ASP A 177 -48.59 -19.17 -14.74
CA ASP A 177 -49.80 -20.01 -14.65
C ASP A 177 -49.61 -21.43 -15.24
N ILE A 178 -48.50 -22.08 -14.88
CA ILE A 178 -48.05 -23.37 -15.42
C ILE A 178 -47.89 -24.42 -14.30
N PRO A 179 -48.25 -25.70 -14.54
CA PRO A 179 -48.07 -26.76 -13.54
C PRO A 179 -46.60 -27.02 -13.19
N VAL A 180 -46.34 -27.25 -11.90
CA VAL A 180 -45.01 -27.61 -11.36
C VAL A 180 -44.99 -29.08 -10.94
N GLU A 181 -43.93 -29.80 -11.29
CA GLU A 181 -43.70 -31.20 -10.95
C GLU A 181 -42.36 -31.41 -10.24
N ALA A 182 -42.42 -31.84 -8.98
CA ALA A 182 -41.27 -32.21 -8.17
C ALA A 182 -40.92 -33.68 -8.39
N MET A 183 -39.70 -33.94 -8.87
CA MET A 183 -39.23 -35.27 -9.23
C MET A 183 -38.07 -35.73 -8.34
N TYR A 184 -38.19 -36.92 -7.75
CA TYR A 184 -37.06 -37.57 -7.06
C TYR A 184 -36.67 -38.87 -7.77
N VAL A 185 -35.36 -39.06 -7.95
CA VAL A 185 -34.82 -40.32 -8.48
C VAL A 185 -34.32 -41.18 -7.33
N GLN A 186 -34.86 -42.38 -7.21
CA GLN A 186 -34.45 -43.37 -6.22
C GLN A 186 -33.87 -44.62 -6.89
N SER A 187 -32.96 -45.30 -6.18
CA SER A 187 -32.51 -46.64 -6.55
C SER A 187 -33.62 -47.67 -6.31
N SER A 188 -33.64 -48.75 -7.10
CA SER A 188 -34.65 -49.82 -7.02
C SER A 188 -34.71 -50.56 -5.68
N GLU A 189 -33.70 -50.38 -4.82
CA GLU A 189 -33.58 -51.02 -3.50
C GLU A 189 -34.25 -50.24 -2.36
N ARG A 190 -34.77 -49.03 -2.60
CA ARG A 190 -35.39 -48.19 -1.56
C ARG A 190 -36.91 -48.27 -1.55
N ALA A 191 -37.48 -48.15 -0.35
CA ALA A 191 -38.92 -48.16 -0.17
C ALA A 191 -39.57 -46.85 -0.65
N TYR A 192 -40.76 -46.95 -1.26
CA TYR A 192 -41.46 -45.82 -1.88
C TYR A 192 -41.68 -44.61 -0.95
N TRP A 193 -41.94 -44.84 0.33
CA TRP A 193 -42.13 -43.79 1.34
C TRP A 193 -40.87 -42.98 1.64
N GLU A 194 -39.67 -43.56 1.53
CA GLU A 194 -38.41 -42.83 1.72
C GLU A 194 -38.22 -41.77 0.63
N GLY A 195 -38.49 -42.15 -0.62
CA GLY A 195 -38.42 -41.23 -1.75
C GLY A 195 -39.47 -40.13 -1.67
N ARG A 196 -40.70 -40.46 -1.24
CA ARG A 196 -41.73 -39.44 -0.97
C ARG A 196 -41.31 -38.47 0.12
N GLY A 197 -40.69 -38.96 1.20
CA GLY A 197 -40.18 -38.13 2.28
C GLY A 197 -39.19 -37.07 1.80
N ARG A 198 -38.28 -37.44 0.88
CA ARG A 198 -37.32 -36.49 0.28
C ARG A 198 -37.98 -35.39 -0.55
N ILE A 199 -39.06 -35.73 -1.26
CA ILE A 199 -39.83 -34.72 -2.00
C ILE A 199 -40.49 -33.76 -1.02
N GLU A 200 -41.15 -34.27 0.03
CA GLU A 200 -41.80 -33.40 1.01
C GLU A 200 -40.78 -32.54 1.78
N GLU A 201 -39.58 -33.04 2.07
CA GLU A 201 -38.48 -32.27 2.66
C GLU A 201 -38.03 -31.10 1.75
N ALA A 202 -38.01 -31.30 0.43
CA ALA A 202 -37.72 -30.22 -0.52
C ALA A 202 -38.89 -29.22 -0.69
N LEU A 203 -40.12 -29.65 -0.42
CA LEU A 203 -41.31 -28.81 -0.50
C LEU A 203 -41.67 -28.12 0.82
N ASP A 204 -40.94 -28.44 1.89
CA ASP A 204 -41.17 -27.89 3.21
C ASP A 204 -40.88 -26.39 3.25
N GLY A 205 -41.89 -25.62 3.67
CA GLY A 205 -41.87 -24.15 3.65
C GLY A 205 -42.11 -23.50 2.28
N VAL A 206 -42.37 -24.28 1.20
CA VAL A 206 -42.63 -23.72 -0.13
C VAL A 206 -44.10 -23.27 -0.25
N HIS A 207 -44.30 -21.99 -0.58
CA HIS A 207 -45.64 -21.44 -0.80
C HIS A 207 -46.31 -22.14 -1.99
N GLY A 208 -47.58 -22.52 -1.86
CA GLY A 208 -48.30 -23.23 -2.93
C GLY A 208 -47.88 -24.69 -3.14
N ALA A 209 -47.07 -25.29 -2.26
CA ALA A 209 -46.57 -26.67 -2.39
C ALA A 209 -47.67 -27.72 -2.62
N GLN A 210 -48.90 -27.48 -2.19
CA GLN A 210 -50.06 -28.36 -2.42
C GLN A 210 -50.38 -28.55 -3.92
N ARG A 211 -50.06 -27.56 -4.77
CA ARG A 211 -50.31 -27.58 -6.22
C ARG A 211 -49.21 -28.29 -7.01
N ILE A 212 -48.09 -28.63 -6.37
CA ILE A 212 -46.92 -29.24 -7.01
C ILE A 212 -47.12 -30.75 -7.15
N LYS A 213 -47.04 -31.30 -8.35
CA LYS A 213 -47.16 -32.75 -8.55
C LYS A 213 -45.92 -33.47 -8.02
N ARG A 214 -46.09 -34.57 -7.27
CA ARG A 214 -44.97 -35.40 -6.76
C ARG A 214 -44.76 -36.63 -7.63
N THR A 215 -43.55 -36.83 -8.14
CA THR A 215 -43.20 -37.96 -9.00
C THR A 215 -41.93 -38.66 -8.54
N LEU A 216 -42.01 -39.99 -8.44
CA LEU A 216 -40.88 -40.85 -8.11
C LEU A 216 -40.41 -41.60 -9.36
N ILE A 217 -39.11 -41.51 -9.63
CA ILE A 217 -38.47 -42.15 -10.77
C ILE A 217 -37.49 -43.19 -10.23
N THR A 218 -37.51 -44.40 -10.80
CA THR A 218 -36.52 -45.43 -10.46
C THR A 218 -35.43 -45.46 -11.51
N ALA A 219 -34.20 -45.07 -11.14
CA ALA A 219 -33.03 -45.13 -12.03
C ALA A 219 -31.72 -45.26 -11.22
N ARG A 220 -30.65 -45.74 -11.87
CA ARG A 220 -29.33 -45.89 -11.22
C ARG A 220 -28.58 -44.56 -11.09
N VAL A 221 -28.72 -43.68 -12.09
CA VAL A 221 -28.08 -42.36 -12.12
C VAL A 221 -29.17 -41.29 -12.05
N PRO A 222 -29.12 -40.37 -11.07
CA PRO A 222 -30.15 -39.34 -10.90
C PRO A 222 -30.34 -38.45 -12.13
N SER A 223 -29.27 -37.93 -12.71
CA SER A 223 -29.35 -37.01 -13.86
C SER A 223 -30.01 -37.67 -15.07
N SER A 224 -29.60 -38.90 -15.42
CA SER A 224 -30.23 -39.65 -16.52
C SER A 224 -31.70 -39.97 -16.24
N GLY A 225 -32.05 -40.24 -14.97
CA GLY A 225 -33.42 -40.49 -14.56
C GLY A 225 -34.32 -39.29 -14.83
N ILE A 226 -33.88 -38.09 -14.41
CA ILE A 226 -34.59 -36.84 -14.67
C ILE A 226 -34.64 -36.55 -16.18
N LEU A 227 -33.50 -36.59 -16.88
CA LEU A 227 -33.41 -36.28 -18.31
C LEU A 227 -34.29 -37.20 -19.18
N SER A 228 -34.55 -38.43 -18.75
CA SER A 228 -35.45 -39.35 -19.47
C SER A 228 -36.94 -38.98 -19.38
N ARG A 229 -37.31 -38.01 -18.52
CA ARG A 229 -38.69 -37.57 -18.26
C ARG A 229 -38.95 -36.11 -18.65
N VAL A 230 -37.89 -35.39 -19.04
CA VAL A 230 -37.91 -33.98 -19.44
C VAL A 230 -37.88 -33.90 -20.97
N THR A 231 -38.69 -33.01 -21.54
CA THR A 231 -38.85 -32.76 -22.98
C THR A 231 -38.44 -31.33 -23.34
N GLU A 232 -38.52 -30.96 -24.62
CA GLU A 232 -38.20 -29.60 -25.08
C GLU A 232 -39.18 -28.53 -24.54
N HIS A 233 -40.38 -28.94 -24.11
CA HIS A 233 -41.44 -28.08 -23.58
C HIS A 233 -41.45 -28.01 -22.04
N ASP A 234 -40.39 -28.49 -21.38
CA ASP A 234 -40.26 -28.48 -19.93
C ASP A 234 -39.19 -27.48 -19.49
N LEU A 235 -39.53 -26.60 -18.55
CA LEU A 235 -38.56 -25.76 -17.85
C LEU A 235 -38.00 -26.51 -16.65
N LEU A 236 -36.70 -26.81 -16.68
CA LEU A 236 -36.03 -27.50 -15.57
C LEU A 236 -35.39 -26.49 -14.61
N VAL A 237 -35.83 -26.48 -13.34
CA VAL A 237 -35.28 -25.62 -12.29
C VAL A 237 -34.36 -26.43 -11.39
N VAL A 238 -33.10 -26.02 -11.26
CA VAL A 238 -32.07 -26.74 -10.50
C VAL A 238 -31.40 -25.80 -9.50
N GLY A 239 -31.26 -26.28 -8.26
CA GLY A 239 -30.61 -25.51 -7.20
C GLY A 239 -29.09 -25.55 -7.27
N TYR A 240 -28.46 -24.45 -6.86
CA TYR A 240 -27.02 -24.27 -6.76
C TYR A 240 -26.63 -23.49 -5.49
N MET A 241 -25.51 -23.88 -4.85
CA MET A 241 -24.99 -23.21 -3.65
C MET A 241 -23.66 -22.51 -3.95
N ARG A 242 -23.59 -21.25 -3.53
CA ARG A 242 -22.45 -20.35 -3.72
C ARG A 242 -21.39 -20.54 -2.62
N THR A 243 -20.72 -21.70 -2.59
CA THR A 243 -19.52 -21.87 -1.74
C THR A 243 -18.27 -21.42 -2.51
N ASN A 244 -17.18 -21.07 -1.78
CA ASN A 244 -15.86 -20.66 -2.32
C ASN A 244 -15.22 -21.67 -3.31
N ASP A 245 -15.89 -22.80 -3.50
CA ASP A 245 -15.51 -23.94 -4.30
C ASP A 245 -16.31 -24.03 -5.60
N MET A 246 -16.74 -22.90 -6.20
CA MET A 246 -17.33 -22.90 -7.54
C MET A 246 -16.43 -23.64 -8.56
N GLN A 247 -15.09 -23.54 -8.41
CA GLN A 247 -14.12 -24.29 -9.22
C GLN A 247 -14.09 -25.80 -8.89
N ARG A 248 -14.44 -26.21 -7.66
CA ARG A 248 -14.56 -27.61 -7.22
C ARG A 248 -15.94 -28.21 -7.58
N TRP A 249 -16.98 -27.38 -7.68
CA TRP A 249 -18.36 -27.76 -8.02
C TRP A 249 -18.63 -27.88 -9.53
N LEU A 250 -17.86 -27.21 -10.39
CA LEU A 250 -17.87 -27.48 -11.85
C LEU A 250 -17.45 -28.92 -12.20
N HIS A 251 -16.90 -29.66 -11.23
CA HIS A 251 -16.65 -31.10 -11.31
C HIS A 251 -17.80 -31.98 -10.78
N GLY A 252 -18.91 -31.39 -10.33
CA GLY A 252 -20.09 -32.12 -9.86
C GLY A 252 -21.00 -32.52 -11.03
N ASP A 253 -21.08 -33.82 -11.30
CA ASP A 253 -21.76 -34.35 -12.50
C ASP A 253 -23.25 -33.95 -12.59
N PHE A 254 -24.01 -33.81 -11.51
CA PHE A 254 -25.47 -33.72 -11.61
C PHE A 254 -26.01 -32.44 -12.26
N SER A 255 -25.75 -31.25 -11.70
CA SER A 255 -26.31 -29.98 -12.21
C SER A 255 -25.70 -29.59 -13.56
N ARG A 256 -24.40 -29.87 -13.77
CA ARG A 256 -23.72 -29.68 -15.07
C ARG A 256 -24.33 -30.58 -16.14
N GLU A 257 -24.55 -31.85 -15.83
CA GLU A 257 -25.19 -32.79 -16.77
C GLU A 257 -26.61 -32.33 -17.13
N LEU A 258 -27.40 -31.86 -16.15
CA LEU A 258 -28.73 -31.29 -16.41
C LEU A 258 -28.64 -30.01 -17.27
N LEU A 259 -27.74 -29.09 -16.95
CA LEU A 259 -27.55 -27.85 -17.73
C LEU A 259 -27.13 -28.16 -19.18
N ASN A 260 -26.27 -29.14 -19.40
CA ASN A 260 -25.73 -29.50 -20.70
C ASN A 260 -26.69 -30.33 -21.56
N ARG A 261 -27.38 -31.30 -20.95
CA ARG A 261 -28.15 -32.31 -21.69
C ARG A 261 -29.66 -32.12 -21.68
N ALA A 262 -30.20 -31.26 -20.82
CA ALA A 262 -31.65 -31.01 -20.83
C ALA A 262 -32.08 -30.37 -22.18
N PRO A 263 -33.09 -30.92 -22.84
CA PRO A 263 -33.49 -30.48 -24.19
C PRO A 263 -34.25 -29.13 -24.19
N GLY A 264 -35.10 -28.90 -23.18
CA GLY A 264 -35.79 -27.63 -22.93
C GLY A 264 -34.96 -26.65 -22.10
N PRO A 265 -35.52 -25.47 -21.75
CA PRO A 265 -34.82 -24.44 -20.97
C PRO A 265 -34.46 -24.90 -19.55
N VAL A 266 -33.41 -24.31 -19.00
CA VAL A 266 -32.93 -24.60 -17.63
C VAL A 266 -32.74 -23.31 -16.85
N VAL A 267 -33.20 -23.31 -15.60
CA VAL A 267 -32.92 -22.25 -14.62
C VAL A 267 -32.05 -22.82 -13.51
N LEU A 268 -30.91 -22.18 -13.26
CA LEU A 268 -30.06 -22.44 -12.10
C LEU A 268 -30.29 -21.35 -11.05
N THR A 269 -30.50 -21.73 -9.80
CA THR A 269 -30.73 -20.78 -8.71
C THR A 269 -29.51 -20.74 -7.79
N ALA A 270 -28.87 -19.58 -7.66
CA ALA A 270 -27.69 -19.37 -6.82
C ALA A 270 -28.06 -18.43 -5.67
N GLN A 271 -28.22 -18.96 -4.46
CA GLN A 271 -28.64 -18.15 -3.31
C GLN A 271 -27.45 -17.56 -2.55
N LEU A 272 -27.60 -16.33 -2.05
CA LEU A 272 -26.73 -15.78 -1.00
C LEU A 272 -27.07 -16.48 0.31
N VAL A 273 -26.25 -17.45 0.71
CA VAL A 273 -26.37 -18.04 2.04
C VAL A 273 -25.84 -17.02 3.05
N GLU A 274 -26.74 -16.39 3.80
CA GLU A 274 -26.35 -15.66 5.01
C GLU A 274 -25.78 -16.68 6.01
N PRO A 275 -24.53 -16.52 6.47
CA PRO A 275 -23.99 -17.42 7.48
C PRO A 275 -24.82 -17.32 8.76
N GLU A 276 -25.14 -18.46 9.37
CA GLU A 276 -25.75 -18.51 10.71
C GLU A 276 -24.94 -17.65 11.70
N ALA A 277 -25.66 -17.00 12.62
CA ALA A 277 -25.19 -15.90 13.45
C ALA A 277 -23.93 -16.19 14.31
N ASP A 278 -23.60 -17.46 14.57
CA ASP A 278 -22.47 -17.87 15.41
C ASP A 278 -21.11 -17.80 14.70
N ASP A 279 -21.07 -17.87 13.36
CA ASP A 279 -19.82 -17.87 12.57
C ASP A 279 -19.47 -16.46 12.01
N ALA A 280 -20.37 -15.50 12.19
CA ALA A 280 -20.34 -14.20 11.51
C ALA A 280 -19.19 -13.28 11.93
N LEU A 281 -18.69 -13.37 13.17
CA LEU A 281 -17.71 -12.41 13.69
C LEU A 281 -16.27 -12.77 13.25
N HIS A 282 -15.89 -14.04 13.34
CA HIS A 282 -14.56 -14.50 12.88
C HIS A 282 -14.43 -14.47 11.35
N LEU A 283 -15.49 -14.83 10.62
CA LEU A 283 -15.50 -14.78 9.15
C LEU A 283 -15.57 -13.34 8.62
N ARG A 284 -16.22 -12.39 9.30
CA ARG A 284 -16.19 -10.96 8.93
C ARG A 284 -14.79 -10.37 9.08
N LEU A 285 -14.12 -10.63 10.20
CA LEU A 285 -12.77 -10.13 10.45
C LEU A 285 -11.76 -10.71 9.45
N TRP A 286 -11.86 -12.02 9.15
CA TRP A 286 -11.00 -12.68 8.17
C TRP A 286 -11.31 -12.30 6.71
N ARG A 287 -12.57 -12.02 6.35
CA ARG A 287 -12.94 -11.46 5.03
C ARG A 287 -12.44 -10.03 4.86
N TRP A 288 -12.54 -9.21 5.91
CA TRP A 288 -12.03 -7.83 5.90
C TRP A 288 -10.49 -7.79 5.73
N LEU A 289 -9.79 -8.75 6.34
CA LEU A 289 -8.33 -8.89 6.22
C LEU A 289 -7.86 -9.60 4.94
N ARG A 290 -8.76 -10.14 4.10
CA ARG A 290 -8.43 -10.77 2.80
C ARG A 290 -9.25 -10.17 1.67
N PRO A 291 -8.94 -8.95 1.24
CA PRO A 291 -9.50 -8.38 0.02
C PRO A 291 -8.93 -9.10 -1.21
N ILE A 292 -9.46 -10.29 -1.52
CA ILE A 292 -9.12 -10.98 -2.77
C ILE A 292 -9.87 -10.27 -3.90
N LEU A 293 -9.14 -9.80 -4.91
CA LEU A 293 -9.75 -9.25 -6.12
C LEU A 293 -10.49 -10.38 -6.85
N THR A 294 -11.73 -10.09 -7.25
CA THR A 294 -12.49 -10.97 -8.14
C THR A 294 -11.80 -11.10 -9.50
N ARG A 295 -12.05 -12.17 -10.26
CA ARG A 295 -11.44 -12.36 -11.60
C ARG A 295 -11.63 -11.15 -12.51
N VAL A 296 -12.79 -10.54 -12.40
CA VAL A 296 -13.18 -9.35 -13.15
C VAL A 296 -12.40 -8.12 -12.72
N GLU A 297 -12.24 -7.90 -11.41
CA GLU A 297 -11.38 -6.81 -10.91
C GLU A 297 -9.90 -7.03 -11.28
N GLN A 298 -9.45 -8.29 -11.34
CA GLN A 298 -8.10 -8.62 -11.82
C GLN A 298 -7.96 -8.30 -13.31
N ASP A 299 -8.91 -8.70 -14.15
CA ASP A 299 -8.87 -8.40 -15.58
C ASP A 299 -8.95 -6.89 -15.87
N ASP A 300 -9.78 -6.16 -15.13
CA ASP A 300 -9.83 -4.69 -15.18
C ASP A 300 -8.49 -4.05 -14.84
N LEU A 301 -7.87 -4.48 -13.74
CA LEU A 301 -6.58 -3.96 -13.31
C LEU A 301 -5.50 -4.21 -14.37
N VAL A 302 -5.55 -5.37 -15.04
CA VAL A 302 -4.59 -5.66 -16.11
C VAL A 302 -4.88 -4.83 -17.37
N ARG A 303 -6.14 -4.61 -17.74
CA ARG A 303 -6.49 -3.71 -18.84
C ARG A 303 -6.04 -2.28 -18.55
N GLN A 304 -6.26 -1.81 -17.33
CA GLN A 304 -5.78 -0.51 -16.86
C GLN A 304 -4.25 -0.43 -16.92
N ALA A 305 -3.54 -1.48 -16.48
CA ALA A 305 -2.08 -1.56 -16.57
C ALA A 305 -1.58 -1.52 -18.02
N GLN A 306 -2.28 -2.14 -18.97
CA GLN A 306 -1.94 -2.05 -20.39
C GLN A 306 -2.00 -0.61 -20.89
N ASN A 307 -3.05 0.14 -20.52
CA ASN A 307 -3.17 1.56 -20.87
C ASN A 307 -2.08 2.41 -20.19
N MET A 308 -1.75 2.11 -18.93
CA MET A 308 -0.68 2.79 -18.18
C MET A 308 0.73 2.47 -18.70
N SER A 309 0.90 1.43 -19.51
CA SER A 309 2.20 0.99 -20.04
C SER A 309 2.67 1.73 -21.28
N SER A 310 1.80 2.47 -21.99
CA SER A 310 2.16 3.15 -23.24
C SER A 310 2.75 4.55 -23.02
N ALA A 311 3.83 4.87 -23.73
CA ALA A 311 4.39 6.21 -23.82
C ALA A 311 3.52 7.10 -24.75
N SER A 312 2.43 7.65 -24.23
CA SER A 312 1.58 8.58 -24.96
C SER A 312 2.28 9.93 -25.21
N LEU A 313 1.70 10.76 -26.09
CA LEU A 313 2.15 12.14 -26.28
C LEU A 313 2.04 12.93 -24.97
N ASP A 314 0.93 12.78 -24.23
CA ASP A 314 0.73 13.43 -22.94
C ASP A 314 1.80 13.03 -21.93
N TYR A 315 2.13 11.73 -21.84
CA TYR A 315 3.21 11.23 -21.00
C TYR A 315 4.53 11.94 -21.33
N THR A 316 4.86 12.04 -22.62
CA THR A 316 6.11 12.65 -23.09
C THR A 316 6.14 14.14 -22.75
N VAL A 317 5.07 14.89 -23.03
CA VAL A 317 4.97 16.33 -22.75
C VAL A 317 5.11 16.59 -21.24
N LEU A 318 4.43 15.81 -20.40
CA LEU A 318 4.50 15.96 -18.94
C LEU A 318 5.90 15.67 -18.41
N ILE A 319 6.62 14.67 -18.94
CA ILE A 319 8.02 14.40 -18.58
C ILE A 319 8.92 15.58 -18.97
N VAL A 320 8.74 16.16 -20.16
CA VAL A 320 9.54 17.33 -20.60
C VAL A 320 9.34 18.51 -19.63
N ILE A 321 8.09 18.87 -19.35
CA ILE A 321 7.75 19.99 -18.47
C ILE A 321 8.29 19.72 -17.05
N SER A 322 8.06 18.53 -16.53
CA SER A 322 8.51 18.14 -15.20
C SER A 322 10.04 18.15 -15.08
N ALA A 323 10.77 17.63 -16.07
CA ALA A 323 12.24 17.64 -16.06
C ALA A 323 12.83 19.06 -16.08
N ILE A 324 12.23 19.97 -16.84
CA ILE A 324 12.63 21.38 -16.89
C ILE A 324 12.37 22.04 -15.53
N LEU A 325 11.16 21.90 -14.98
CA LEU A 325 10.81 22.46 -13.68
C LEU A 325 11.68 21.90 -12.55
N ALA A 326 11.90 20.58 -12.53
CA ALA A 326 12.76 19.93 -11.54
C ALA A 326 14.20 20.42 -11.64
N SER A 327 14.74 20.57 -12.86
CA SER A 327 16.09 21.10 -13.05
C SER A 327 16.22 22.52 -12.52
N PHE A 328 15.30 23.43 -12.88
CA PHE A 328 15.30 24.79 -12.34
C PHE A 328 15.07 24.84 -10.83
N GLY A 329 14.18 24.00 -10.30
CA GLY A 329 13.93 23.88 -8.87
C GLY A 329 15.18 23.45 -8.09
N LEU A 330 15.91 22.46 -8.62
CA LEU A 330 17.19 22.02 -8.05
C LEU A 330 18.25 23.12 -8.14
N LEU A 331 18.39 23.79 -9.29
CA LEU A 331 19.36 24.88 -9.49
C LEU A 331 19.11 26.09 -8.59
N THR A 332 17.84 26.40 -8.32
CA THR A 332 17.43 27.51 -7.46
C THR A 332 17.26 27.10 -5.99
N SER A 333 17.49 25.83 -5.65
CA SER A 333 17.24 25.26 -4.32
C SER A 333 15.81 25.52 -3.81
N SER A 334 14.81 25.47 -4.70
CA SER A 334 13.40 25.73 -4.38
C SER A 334 12.61 24.43 -4.22
N ALA A 335 12.43 23.98 -2.97
CA ALA A 335 11.63 22.81 -2.64
C ALA A 335 10.20 22.88 -3.21
N ALA A 336 9.57 24.06 -3.21
CA ALA A 336 8.23 24.26 -3.75
C ALA A 336 8.14 23.97 -5.27
N VAL A 337 9.11 24.47 -6.05
CA VAL A 337 9.18 24.20 -7.50
C VAL A 337 9.48 22.73 -7.76
N ILE A 338 10.34 22.12 -6.95
CA ILE A 338 10.66 20.69 -7.02
C ILE A 338 9.39 19.84 -6.78
N ILE A 339 8.59 20.16 -5.75
CA ILE A 339 7.30 19.49 -5.48
C ILE A 339 6.33 19.70 -6.64
N GLY A 340 6.22 20.92 -7.16
CA GLY A 340 5.41 21.20 -8.35
C GLY A 340 5.81 20.36 -9.56
N ALA A 341 7.11 20.17 -9.79
CA ALA A 341 7.62 19.30 -10.84
C ALA A 341 7.24 17.83 -10.62
N MET A 342 7.33 17.33 -9.37
CA MET A 342 6.94 15.96 -9.02
C MET A 342 5.46 15.71 -9.33
N LEU A 343 4.56 16.64 -8.98
CA LEU A 343 3.11 16.49 -9.21
C LEU A 343 2.74 16.31 -10.70
N VAL A 344 3.56 16.84 -11.60
CA VAL A 344 3.34 16.78 -13.05
C VAL A 344 3.83 15.46 -13.65
N ALA A 345 4.81 14.79 -13.03
CA ALA A 345 5.50 13.63 -13.61
C ALA A 345 4.66 12.33 -13.58
N PRO A 346 4.30 11.74 -14.73
CA PRO A 346 3.49 10.52 -14.79
C PRO A 346 4.31 9.21 -14.68
N LEU A 347 5.42 9.21 -13.93
CA LEU A 347 6.32 8.05 -13.81
C LEU A 347 5.71 6.87 -13.03
N MET A 348 4.68 7.14 -12.22
CA MET A 348 3.94 6.11 -11.48
C MET A 348 3.33 5.07 -12.42
N SER A 349 2.68 5.53 -13.49
CA SER A 349 1.85 4.69 -14.35
C SER A 349 2.59 3.49 -14.93
N PRO A 350 3.73 3.67 -15.62
CA PRO A 350 4.46 2.54 -16.18
C PRO A 350 5.09 1.63 -15.11
N LEU A 351 5.42 2.13 -13.90
CA LEU A 351 5.95 1.30 -12.80
C LEU A 351 4.90 0.38 -12.20
N ILE A 352 3.68 0.87 -12.01
CA ILE A 352 2.56 0.04 -11.56
C ILE A 352 2.21 -0.99 -12.64
N ALA A 353 2.17 -0.59 -13.92
CA ALA A 353 1.94 -1.50 -15.03
C ALA A 353 3.01 -2.60 -15.12
N PHE A 354 4.28 -2.26 -14.88
CA PHE A 354 5.37 -3.24 -14.79
C PHE A 354 5.10 -4.26 -13.68
N SER A 355 4.72 -3.79 -12.49
CA SER A 355 4.43 -4.62 -11.32
C SER A 355 3.23 -5.56 -11.57
N VAL A 356 2.17 -5.07 -12.23
CA VAL A 356 1.04 -5.90 -12.69
C VAL A 356 1.49 -6.94 -13.71
N GLY A 357 2.32 -6.56 -14.68
CA GLY A 357 2.88 -7.48 -15.68
C GLY A 357 3.72 -8.60 -15.06
N VAL A 358 4.56 -8.26 -14.07
CA VAL A 358 5.35 -9.25 -13.31
C VAL A 358 4.44 -10.17 -12.52
N THR A 359 3.46 -9.63 -11.80
CA THR A 359 2.54 -10.41 -10.95
C THR A 359 1.71 -11.39 -11.78
N THR A 360 1.25 -10.94 -12.96
CA THR A 360 0.40 -11.73 -13.86
C THR A 360 1.17 -12.58 -14.87
N GLY A 361 2.50 -12.46 -14.95
CA GLY A 361 3.35 -13.20 -15.89
C GLY A 361 3.28 -12.70 -17.35
N ARG A 362 2.75 -11.50 -17.61
CA ARG A 362 2.57 -10.96 -18.97
C ARG A 362 3.84 -10.27 -19.48
N VAL A 363 4.75 -11.03 -20.08
CA VAL A 363 6.08 -10.55 -20.55
C VAL A 363 5.98 -9.33 -21.50
N ARG A 364 4.99 -9.29 -22.38
CA ARG A 364 4.79 -8.14 -23.29
C ARG A 364 4.52 -6.85 -22.52
N LEU A 365 3.68 -6.91 -21.47
CA LEU A 365 3.37 -5.78 -20.60
C LEU A 365 4.61 -5.33 -19.83
N VAL A 366 5.36 -6.28 -19.25
CA VAL A 366 6.63 -6.00 -18.55
C VAL A 366 7.62 -5.26 -19.46
N ARG A 367 7.83 -5.77 -20.69
CA ARG A 367 8.74 -5.16 -21.66
C ARG A 367 8.29 -3.76 -22.07
N GLN A 368 7.00 -3.59 -22.36
CA GLN A 368 6.45 -2.31 -22.78
C GLN A 368 6.58 -1.26 -21.67
N SER A 369 6.17 -1.60 -20.44
CA SER A 369 6.33 -0.73 -19.27
C SER A 369 7.80 -0.37 -19.01
N ALA A 370 8.71 -1.34 -19.09
CA ALA A 370 10.15 -1.09 -18.90
C ALA A 370 10.70 -0.12 -19.95
N LEU A 371 10.32 -0.29 -21.23
CA LEU A 371 10.70 0.63 -22.29
C LEU A 371 10.18 2.04 -22.03
N THR A 372 8.94 2.19 -21.56
CA THR A 372 8.36 3.51 -21.24
C THR A 372 9.03 4.19 -20.05
N VAL A 373 9.40 3.44 -19.00
CA VAL A 373 10.21 3.98 -17.88
C VAL A 373 11.58 4.45 -18.40
N VAL A 374 12.26 3.63 -19.20
CA VAL A 374 13.58 3.98 -19.75
C VAL A 374 13.49 5.19 -20.69
N GLN A 375 12.46 5.27 -21.53
CA GLN A 375 12.22 6.44 -22.38
C GLN A 375 12.02 7.72 -21.56
N GLY A 376 11.20 7.65 -20.49
CA GLY A 376 11.00 8.77 -19.57
C GLY A 376 12.28 9.20 -18.88
N PHE A 377 13.06 8.23 -18.38
CA PHE A 377 14.37 8.47 -17.77
C PHE A 377 15.34 9.14 -18.73
N VAL A 378 15.54 8.58 -19.93
CA VAL A 378 16.48 9.10 -20.93
C VAL A 378 16.09 10.52 -21.32
N LEU A 379 14.81 10.78 -21.53
CA LEU A 379 14.31 12.10 -21.90
C LEU A 379 14.56 13.13 -20.79
N ALA A 380 14.18 12.82 -19.54
CA ALA A 380 14.41 13.69 -18.40
C ALA A 380 15.90 13.93 -18.15
N PHE A 381 16.72 12.87 -18.26
CA PHE A 381 18.16 12.93 -18.11
C PHE A 381 18.81 13.86 -19.15
N ILE A 382 18.48 13.69 -20.44
CA ILE A 382 19.03 14.53 -21.51
C ILE A 382 18.65 15.99 -21.30
N LEU A 383 17.39 16.27 -20.95
CA LEU A 383 16.93 17.65 -20.72
C LEU A 383 17.63 18.29 -19.52
N ALA A 384 17.74 17.59 -18.40
CA ALA A 384 18.43 18.09 -17.22
C ALA A 384 19.94 18.28 -17.48
N LEU A 385 20.55 17.40 -18.27
CA LEU A 385 21.95 17.53 -18.70
C LEU A 385 22.17 18.78 -19.55
N LEU A 386 21.25 19.08 -20.48
CA LEU A 386 21.28 20.29 -21.30
C LEU A 386 21.10 21.55 -20.43
N VAL A 387 20.14 21.54 -19.51
CA VAL A 387 19.91 22.66 -18.58
C VAL A 387 21.13 22.90 -17.70
N GLY A 388 21.73 21.85 -17.14
CA GLY A 388 22.97 21.93 -16.36
C GLY A 388 24.17 22.42 -17.17
N GLY A 389 24.26 22.04 -18.45
CA GLY A 389 25.32 22.48 -19.36
C GLY A 389 25.23 23.96 -19.74
N ILE A 390 24.03 24.53 -19.81
CA ILE A 390 23.78 25.95 -20.11
C ILE A 390 23.93 26.82 -18.85
N SER A 391 23.78 26.23 -17.66
CA SER A 391 23.84 26.96 -16.38
C SER A 391 25.20 27.65 -16.18
N PRO A 392 25.23 28.98 -15.95
CA PRO A 392 26.46 29.73 -15.73
C PRO A 392 27.09 29.45 -14.35
N THR A 393 26.28 29.02 -13.37
CA THR A 393 26.75 28.60 -12.05
C THR A 393 26.74 27.07 -11.96
N LYS A 394 27.89 26.51 -11.56
CA LYS A 394 28.08 25.08 -11.29
C LYS A 394 28.26 24.86 -9.79
N ILE A 395 27.26 25.28 -9.02
CA ILE A 395 27.26 25.17 -7.56
C ILE A 395 26.26 24.08 -7.19
N ILE A 396 26.67 23.16 -6.34
CA ILE A 396 25.81 22.10 -5.81
C ILE A 396 24.89 22.75 -4.77
N THR A 397 23.57 22.63 -4.96
CA THR A 397 22.59 23.15 -4.01
C THR A 397 22.30 22.13 -2.90
N PRO A 398 21.80 22.57 -1.74
CA PRO A 398 21.40 21.66 -0.66
C PRO A 398 20.41 20.58 -1.12
N GLU A 399 19.46 20.96 -1.98
CA GLU A 399 18.50 20.03 -2.58
C GLU A 399 19.16 18.95 -3.45
N MET A 400 20.22 19.28 -4.18
CA MET A 400 21.00 18.27 -4.92
C MET A 400 21.81 17.38 -3.97
N ALA A 401 22.48 17.99 -2.99
CA ALA A 401 23.33 17.28 -2.03
C ALA A 401 22.54 16.24 -1.22
N GLY A 402 21.32 16.57 -0.78
CA GLY A 402 20.44 15.63 -0.08
C GLY A 402 20.09 14.39 -0.90
N ARG A 403 20.13 14.47 -2.23
CA ARG A 403 19.89 13.33 -3.14
C ARG A 403 21.18 12.57 -3.51
N GLY A 404 22.34 13.18 -3.28
CA GLY A 404 23.67 12.56 -3.44
C GLY A 404 24.06 11.62 -2.29
N ASN A 405 23.43 11.76 -1.12
CA ASN A 405 23.70 10.97 0.07
C ASN A 405 22.43 10.22 0.52
N PRO A 406 22.03 9.17 -0.22
CA PRO A 406 20.80 8.45 0.09
C PRO A 406 20.92 7.66 1.40
N THR A 407 19.80 7.55 2.12
CA THR A 407 19.65 6.88 3.42
C THR A 407 18.69 5.70 3.37
N VAL A 408 18.74 4.80 4.37
CA VAL A 408 17.79 3.67 4.47
C VAL A 408 16.34 4.15 4.60
N LEU A 409 16.14 5.36 5.12
CA LEU A 409 14.81 5.98 5.23
C LEU A 409 14.20 6.29 3.86
N ASP A 410 15.01 6.71 2.88
CA ASP A 410 14.53 6.97 1.52
C ASP A 410 13.92 5.73 0.87
N MET A 411 14.56 4.57 1.08
CA MET A 411 14.05 3.28 0.64
C MET A 411 12.76 2.91 1.38
N GLY A 412 12.64 3.21 2.68
CA GLY A 412 11.40 3.03 3.44
C GLY A 412 10.24 3.86 2.86
N ILE A 413 10.51 5.11 2.49
CA ILE A 413 9.55 5.99 1.82
C ILE A 413 9.15 5.42 0.46
N ALA A 414 10.10 4.90 -0.33
CA ALA A 414 9.83 4.28 -1.62
C ALA A 414 8.98 3.00 -1.50
N LEU A 415 9.24 2.16 -0.51
CA LEU A 415 8.42 0.98 -0.20
C LEU A 415 6.99 1.39 0.15
N ALA A 416 6.81 2.35 1.07
CA ALA A 416 5.50 2.85 1.44
C ALA A 416 4.75 3.45 0.23
N SER A 417 5.46 4.19 -0.62
CA SER A 417 4.92 4.77 -1.86
C SER A 417 4.45 3.70 -2.83
N GLY A 418 5.20 2.61 -2.99
CA GLY A 418 4.81 1.45 -3.79
C GLY A 418 3.61 0.69 -3.24
N LEU A 419 3.54 0.50 -1.90
CA LEU A 419 2.40 -0.11 -1.23
C LEU A 419 1.11 0.69 -1.47
N ILE A 420 1.15 2.00 -1.20
CA ILE A 420 0.01 2.90 -1.40
C ILE A 420 -0.35 2.97 -2.89
N GLY A 421 0.64 3.03 -3.78
CA GLY A 421 0.40 3.04 -5.23
C GLY A 421 -0.31 1.80 -5.75
N ALA A 422 0.12 0.61 -5.33
CA ALA A 422 -0.57 -0.61 -5.72
C ALA A 422 -1.95 -0.74 -5.09
N TYR A 423 -2.09 -0.39 -3.82
CA TYR A 423 -3.37 -0.47 -3.13
C TYR A 423 -4.40 0.54 -3.69
N ALA A 424 -3.99 1.79 -3.94
CA ALA A 424 -4.82 2.81 -4.57
C ALA A 424 -5.18 2.45 -6.02
N THR A 425 -4.28 1.81 -6.76
CA THR A 425 -4.61 1.33 -8.12
C THR A 425 -5.62 0.18 -8.08
N ALA A 426 -5.53 -0.69 -7.07
CA ALA A 426 -6.46 -1.81 -6.93
C ALA A 426 -7.83 -1.45 -6.34
N ARG A 427 -7.97 -0.29 -5.69
CA ARG A 427 -9.20 0.16 -5.03
C ARG A 427 -9.70 1.48 -5.61
N LYS A 428 -10.83 1.44 -6.30
CA LYS A 428 -11.47 2.61 -6.92
C LYS A 428 -11.81 3.74 -5.95
N GLU A 429 -12.03 3.43 -4.68
CA GLU A 429 -12.40 4.40 -3.64
C GLU A 429 -11.22 5.30 -3.22
N ILE A 430 -9.99 4.92 -3.55
CA ILE A 430 -8.79 5.66 -3.14
C ILE A 430 -8.27 6.48 -4.33
N PRO A 431 -8.17 7.82 -4.20
CA PRO A 431 -7.66 8.65 -5.28
C PRO A 431 -6.23 8.26 -5.68
N ALA A 432 -6.06 7.80 -6.93
CA ALA A 432 -4.76 7.43 -7.48
C ALA A 432 -3.74 8.60 -7.48
N ALA A 433 -4.24 9.84 -7.51
CA ALA A 433 -3.41 11.05 -7.45
C ALA A 433 -2.53 11.10 -6.18
N LEU A 434 -3.03 10.64 -5.03
CA LEU A 434 -2.31 10.69 -3.76
C LEU A 434 -1.06 9.80 -3.77
N ALA A 435 -1.17 8.62 -4.39
CA ALA A 435 -0.03 7.74 -4.60
C ALA A 435 0.95 8.26 -5.66
N GLY A 436 0.41 8.91 -6.71
CA GLY A 436 1.21 9.52 -7.78
C GLY A 436 2.20 10.55 -7.27
N VAL A 437 1.79 11.41 -6.33
CA VAL A 437 2.68 12.41 -5.70
C VAL A 437 3.87 11.76 -5.00
N ALA A 438 3.61 10.75 -4.17
CA ALA A 438 4.64 10.08 -3.38
C ALA A 438 5.66 9.35 -4.27
N ILE A 439 5.18 8.64 -5.30
CA ILE A 439 6.05 7.95 -6.26
C ILE A 439 6.86 8.94 -7.10
N ALA A 440 6.27 10.05 -7.54
CA ALA A 440 6.99 11.06 -8.31
C ALA A 440 8.08 11.77 -7.49
N ALA A 441 7.84 11.98 -6.19
CA ALA A 441 8.82 12.55 -5.27
C ALA A 441 10.10 11.72 -5.17
N ALA A 442 9.97 10.40 -5.23
CA ALA A 442 11.08 9.46 -5.16
C ALA A 442 11.87 9.31 -6.47
N LEU A 443 11.38 9.85 -7.61
CA LEU A 443 11.92 9.51 -8.94
C LEU A 443 12.40 10.71 -9.75
N MET A 444 11.57 11.73 -9.97
CA MET A 444 11.92 12.80 -10.92
C MET A 444 13.15 13.62 -10.47
N PRO A 445 13.22 14.11 -9.21
CA PRO A 445 14.37 14.89 -8.78
C PRO A 445 15.69 14.10 -8.75
N PRO A 446 15.75 12.82 -8.29
CA PRO A 446 16.95 12.01 -8.43
C PRO A 446 17.43 11.92 -9.88
N VAL A 447 16.55 11.69 -10.87
CA VAL A 447 16.95 11.64 -12.29
C VAL A 447 17.60 12.94 -12.75
N CYS A 448 16.99 14.08 -12.42
CA CYS A 448 17.56 15.39 -12.74
C CYS A 448 18.88 15.62 -12.00
N THR A 449 19.01 15.16 -10.75
CA THR A 449 20.25 15.29 -9.95
C THR A 449 21.38 14.46 -10.55
N ILE A 450 21.11 13.24 -11.06
CA ILE A 450 22.11 12.43 -11.77
C ILE A 450 22.62 13.22 -12.98
N ALA A 451 21.73 13.77 -13.79
CA ALA A 451 22.09 14.51 -15.00
C ALA A 451 22.86 15.80 -14.69
N LEU A 452 22.46 16.55 -13.67
CA LEU A 452 23.15 17.76 -13.22
C LEU A 452 24.53 17.45 -12.62
N GLY A 453 24.65 16.39 -11.83
CA GLY A 453 25.96 15.90 -11.34
C GLY A 453 26.90 15.54 -12.48
N VAL A 454 26.39 14.86 -13.52
CA VAL A 454 27.15 14.58 -14.75
C VAL A 454 27.52 15.88 -15.49
N ALA A 455 26.61 16.85 -15.61
CA ALA A 455 26.89 18.14 -16.25
C ALA A 455 27.99 18.93 -15.52
N TYR A 456 28.06 18.79 -14.19
CA TYR A 456 29.02 19.48 -13.33
C TYR A 456 30.34 18.75 -13.18
N GLY A 457 30.41 17.49 -13.61
CA GLY A 457 31.61 16.64 -13.44
C GLY A 457 31.74 16.04 -12.04
N ASP A 458 30.70 16.15 -11.20
CA ASP A 458 30.68 15.55 -9.87
C ASP A 458 30.17 14.10 -9.95
N ALA A 459 31.13 13.17 -10.03
CA ALA A 459 30.86 11.74 -10.05
C ALA A 459 30.34 11.19 -8.71
N ALA A 460 30.58 11.87 -7.58
CA ALA A 460 30.08 11.43 -6.28
C ALA A 460 28.57 11.71 -6.18
N LEU A 461 28.15 12.93 -6.51
CA LEU A 461 26.75 13.34 -6.56
C LEU A 461 25.96 12.47 -7.55
N ALA A 462 26.47 12.28 -8.76
CA ALA A 462 25.79 11.48 -9.79
C ALA A 462 25.60 10.01 -9.37
N ARG A 463 26.64 9.38 -8.77
CA ARG A 463 26.54 7.99 -8.28
C ARG A 463 25.60 7.86 -7.09
N GLY A 464 25.61 8.84 -6.18
CA GLY A 464 24.69 8.93 -5.06
C GLY A 464 23.23 8.95 -5.50
N ALA A 465 22.90 9.91 -6.37
CA ALA A 465 21.55 10.05 -6.92
C ALA A 465 21.14 8.85 -7.79
N ALA A 466 22.08 8.20 -8.49
CA ALA A 466 21.81 7.00 -9.27
C ALA A 466 21.46 5.80 -8.38
N LEU A 467 22.13 5.66 -7.24
CA LEU A 467 21.80 4.63 -6.25
C LEU A 467 20.41 4.88 -5.66
N LEU A 468 20.10 6.13 -5.28
CA LEU A 468 18.79 6.53 -4.78
C LEU A 468 17.67 6.21 -5.79
N PHE A 469 17.86 6.62 -7.05
CA PHE A 469 16.88 6.37 -8.10
C PHE A 469 16.64 4.87 -8.33
N THR A 470 17.71 4.09 -8.43
CA THR A 470 17.64 2.64 -8.69
C THR A 470 16.95 1.90 -7.54
N THR A 471 17.32 2.21 -6.30
CA THR A 471 16.73 1.61 -5.10
C THR A 471 15.26 1.96 -4.95
N ASN A 472 14.89 3.22 -5.22
CA ASN A 472 13.50 3.67 -5.18
C ASN A 472 12.63 2.92 -6.20
N ILE A 473 13.08 2.80 -7.46
CA ILE A 473 12.35 2.05 -8.48
C ILE A 473 12.11 0.61 -8.04
N ILE A 474 13.16 -0.08 -7.59
CA ILE A 474 13.06 -1.51 -7.24
C ILE A 474 12.18 -1.69 -6.01
N SER A 475 12.29 -0.81 -5.02
CA SER A 475 11.43 -0.81 -3.83
C SER A 475 9.96 -0.62 -4.18
N ILE A 476 9.65 0.35 -5.04
CA ILE A 476 8.29 0.61 -5.51
C ILE A 476 7.73 -0.63 -6.23
N ILE A 477 8.51 -1.23 -7.15
CA ILE A 477 8.10 -2.41 -7.91
C ILE A 477 7.85 -3.61 -6.99
N VAL A 478 8.76 -3.88 -6.05
CA VAL A 478 8.66 -5.02 -5.12
C VAL A 478 7.47 -4.84 -4.18
N ALA A 479 7.30 -3.64 -3.61
CA ALA A 479 6.14 -3.34 -2.76
C ALA A 479 4.83 -3.51 -3.52
N ALA A 480 4.75 -3.00 -4.75
CA ALA A 480 3.57 -3.14 -5.59
C ALA A 480 3.28 -4.61 -5.95
N TRP A 481 4.31 -5.38 -6.30
CA TRP A 481 4.21 -6.82 -6.54
C TRP A 481 3.68 -7.57 -5.32
N ILE A 482 4.18 -7.28 -4.12
CA ILE A 482 3.70 -7.89 -2.86
C ILE A 482 2.20 -7.61 -2.67
N VAL A 483 1.77 -6.37 -2.87
CA VAL A 483 0.35 -5.99 -2.72
C VAL A 483 -0.52 -6.72 -3.74
N PHE A 484 -0.17 -6.71 -5.03
CA PHE A 484 -0.97 -7.40 -6.04
C PHE A 484 -1.02 -8.91 -5.81
N PHE A 485 0.08 -9.51 -5.38
CA PHE A 485 0.12 -10.91 -4.98
C PHE A 485 -0.78 -11.18 -3.76
N TRP A 486 -0.75 -10.30 -2.75
CA TRP A 486 -1.61 -10.38 -1.56
C TRP A 486 -3.10 -10.24 -1.88
N LEU A 487 -3.44 -9.41 -2.86
CA LEU A 487 -4.79 -9.23 -3.41
C LEU A 487 -5.26 -10.42 -4.28
N GLY A 488 -4.47 -11.49 -4.40
CA GLY A 488 -4.87 -12.72 -5.07
C GLY A 488 -4.73 -12.68 -6.59
N MET A 489 -4.03 -11.69 -7.14
CA MET A 489 -3.65 -11.71 -8.56
C MET A 489 -2.74 -12.89 -8.82
N ARG A 490 -3.26 -13.90 -9.53
CA ARG A 490 -2.51 -15.09 -9.93
C ARG A 490 -2.47 -15.17 -11.44
N PRO A 491 -1.38 -15.69 -12.03
CA PRO A 491 -1.28 -15.88 -13.47
C PRO A 491 -2.41 -16.77 -13.96
N GLN A 492 -3.15 -16.32 -14.98
CA GLN A 492 -4.04 -17.19 -15.74
C GLN A 492 -3.19 -18.28 -16.40
N MET A 493 -3.57 -19.55 -16.22
CA MET A 493 -2.83 -20.71 -16.71
C MET A 493 -2.88 -20.77 -18.25
N ILE A 494 -2.04 -20.00 -18.92
CA ILE A 494 -1.80 -20.13 -20.36
C ILE A 494 -0.27 -20.09 -20.55
N GLU A 495 0.30 -21.30 -20.60
CA GLU A 495 1.65 -21.72 -21.02
C GLU A 495 2.92 -21.03 -20.48
N GLU A 496 3.91 -21.88 -20.18
CA GLU A 496 5.29 -21.63 -19.68
C GLU A 496 5.49 -21.30 -18.18
N SER A 497 5.46 -22.37 -17.38
CA SER A 497 5.61 -22.41 -15.91
C SER A 497 6.98 -22.02 -15.34
N HIS A 498 8.04 -21.97 -16.14
CA HIS A 498 9.40 -21.76 -15.62
C HIS A 498 9.81 -20.27 -15.55
N VAL A 499 9.47 -19.46 -16.56
CA VAL A 499 9.90 -18.04 -16.63
C VAL A 499 9.43 -17.24 -15.41
N ARG A 500 8.25 -17.56 -14.87
CA ARG A 500 7.65 -16.90 -13.70
C ARG A 500 8.45 -17.05 -12.40
N GLN A 501 8.88 -18.27 -12.08
CA GLN A 501 9.60 -18.52 -10.83
C GLN A 501 10.97 -17.84 -10.87
N TYR A 502 11.61 -17.83 -12.05
CA TYR A 502 12.88 -17.14 -12.25
C TYR A 502 12.74 -15.61 -12.20
N THR A 503 11.67 -15.01 -12.76
CA THR A 503 11.49 -13.55 -12.72
C THR A 503 11.14 -13.02 -11.33
N SER A 504 10.25 -13.68 -10.58
CA SER A 504 9.95 -13.27 -9.20
C SER A 504 11.14 -13.51 -8.26
N ALA A 505 11.85 -14.64 -8.39
CA ALA A 505 13.06 -14.89 -7.63
C ALA A 505 14.18 -13.88 -7.97
N ALA A 506 14.35 -13.53 -9.25
CA ALA A 506 15.34 -12.54 -9.67
C ALA A 506 15.07 -11.15 -9.09
N LEU A 507 13.80 -10.72 -9.02
CA LEU A 507 13.44 -9.44 -8.40
C LEU A 507 13.70 -9.43 -6.89
N VAL A 508 13.38 -10.52 -6.18
CA VAL A 508 13.67 -10.66 -4.74
C VAL A 508 15.17 -10.66 -4.49
N VAL A 509 15.95 -11.42 -5.27
CA VAL A 509 17.42 -11.46 -5.16
C VAL A 509 18.03 -10.09 -5.47
N LEU A 510 17.54 -9.40 -6.51
CA LEU A 510 17.99 -8.06 -6.87
C LEU A 510 17.70 -7.06 -5.74
N PHE A 511 16.50 -7.11 -5.15
CA PHE A 511 16.12 -6.25 -4.04
C PHE A 511 16.97 -6.52 -2.79
N VAL A 512 17.14 -7.79 -2.40
CA VAL A 512 18.00 -8.17 -1.27
C VAL A 512 19.45 -7.77 -1.51
N GLY A 513 19.96 -7.92 -2.74
CA GLY A 513 21.31 -7.51 -3.11
C GLY A 513 21.53 -6.00 -3.02
N LEU A 514 20.58 -5.19 -3.50
CA LEU A 514 20.63 -3.74 -3.40
C LEU A 514 20.43 -3.24 -1.96
N MET A 515 19.51 -3.85 -1.22
CA MET A 515 19.34 -3.60 0.21
C MET A 515 20.64 -3.89 0.98
N GLY A 516 21.28 -5.03 0.70
CA GLY A 516 22.57 -5.39 1.29
C GLY A 516 23.67 -4.38 0.94
N LEU A 517 23.77 -3.97 -0.33
CA LEU A 517 24.71 -2.92 -0.76
C LEU A 517 24.47 -1.59 -0.04
N PHE A 518 23.21 -1.24 0.18
CA PHE A 518 22.81 -0.01 0.84
C PHE A 518 23.17 -0.03 2.33
N LEU A 519 22.84 -1.11 3.03
CA LEU A 519 23.22 -1.30 4.44
C LEU A 519 24.74 -1.30 4.62
N LEU A 520 25.51 -1.90 3.70
CA LEU A 520 26.98 -1.87 3.74
C LEU A 520 27.55 -0.47 3.52
N ARG A 521 26.86 0.41 2.77
CA ARG A 521 27.28 1.79 2.55
C ARG A 521 26.95 2.69 3.74
N ASP A 522 25.79 2.51 4.37
CA ASP A 522 25.26 3.38 5.45
C ASP A 522 25.91 3.13 6.82
N VAL A 523 26.49 1.94 7.04
CA VAL A 523 27.21 1.59 8.28
C VAL A 523 28.59 2.29 8.41
N ASN A 524 29.20 2.70 7.29
CA ASN A 524 30.52 3.34 7.29
C ASN A 524 30.56 4.85 7.62
N PRO A 525 29.59 5.72 7.24
CA PRO A 525 29.64 7.15 7.55
C PRO A 525 29.29 7.48 9.01
N SER A 526 28.32 6.77 9.61
CA SER A 526 27.87 7.03 10.99
C SER A 526 28.93 6.67 12.04
N THR A 527 29.73 5.64 11.78
CA THR A 527 30.87 5.27 12.63
C THR A 527 32.05 6.23 12.48
N PHE A 528 32.20 6.86 11.31
CA PHE A 528 33.26 7.82 11.02
C PHE A 528 33.04 9.15 11.72
N GLU A 529 31.86 9.77 11.58
CA GLU A 529 31.54 11.05 12.24
C GLU A 529 31.50 10.90 13.77
N ALA A 530 30.98 9.78 14.29
CA ALA A 530 31.06 9.46 15.71
C ALA A 530 32.51 9.27 16.21
N GLY A 531 33.41 8.80 15.35
CA GLY A 531 34.84 8.71 15.63
C GLY A 531 35.52 10.08 15.68
N VAL A 532 35.20 10.96 14.72
CA VAL A 532 35.68 12.36 14.69
C VAL A 532 35.18 13.13 15.90
N GLU A 533 33.88 13.03 16.23
CA GLU A 533 33.30 13.70 17.38
C GLU A 533 33.94 13.24 18.70
N ARG A 534 34.13 11.92 18.86
CA ARG A 534 34.81 11.37 20.05
C ARG A 534 36.22 11.93 20.20
N GLU A 535 36.99 11.99 19.12
CA GLU A 535 38.36 12.49 19.18
C GLU A 535 38.41 14.00 19.43
N LEU A 536 37.51 14.77 18.81
CA LEU A 536 37.38 16.21 19.06
C LEU A 536 36.97 16.49 20.52
N ARG A 537 36.02 15.73 21.09
CA ARG A 537 35.64 15.86 22.50
C ARG A 537 36.76 15.48 23.47
N ASN A 538 37.56 14.47 23.13
CA ASN A 538 38.70 14.06 23.96
C ASN A 538 39.80 15.13 24.00
N VAL A 539 40.02 15.86 22.90
CA VAL A 539 41.07 16.87 22.83
C VAL A 539 40.60 18.23 23.36
N PHE A 540 39.33 18.57 23.16
CA PHE A 540 38.70 19.78 23.68
C PHE A 540 37.85 19.51 24.93
N ASP A 541 38.39 18.79 25.93
CA ASP A 541 37.65 18.37 27.13
C ASP A 541 37.16 19.56 27.99
N ASN A 542 37.93 20.66 28.01
CA ASN A 542 37.60 21.88 28.74
C ASN A 542 36.72 22.87 27.96
N ASP A 543 36.47 22.63 26.67
CA ASP A 543 35.65 23.51 25.83
C ASP A 543 34.36 22.82 25.37
N GLU A 544 33.29 23.59 25.15
CA GLU A 544 32.04 23.02 24.63
C GLU A 544 32.09 22.93 23.10
N LEU A 545 32.20 21.72 22.55
CA LEU A 545 32.03 21.48 21.11
C LEU A 545 30.59 21.76 20.70
N ILE A 546 30.38 22.82 19.92
CA ILE A 546 29.05 23.28 19.47
C ILE A 546 28.60 22.48 18.25
N ASP A 547 29.48 22.42 17.26
CA ASP A 547 29.20 21.83 15.95
C ASP A 547 30.51 21.43 15.27
N PHE A 548 30.46 20.47 14.35
CA PHE A 548 31.58 20.15 13.49
C PHE A 548 31.10 19.76 12.09
N GLU A 549 31.80 20.27 11.07
CA GLU A 549 31.55 19.96 9.67
C GLU A 549 32.72 19.14 9.12
N VAL A 550 32.46 17.95 8.59
CA VAL A 550 33.46 17.15 7.89
C VAL A 550 33.29 17.30 6.39
N ARG A 551 34.27 17.94 5.74
CA ARG A 551 34.35 18.05 4.28
C ARG A 551 35.28 17.00 3.72
N ARG A 552 34.73 16.12 2.88
CA ARG A 552 35.48 15.05 2.21
C ARG A 552 36.32 15.59 1.05
N SER A 553 37.43 16.25 1.39
CA SER A 553 38.51 16.67 0.49
C SER A 553 39.76 15.79 0.65
N ASP A 554 40.77 15.98 -0.19
CA ASP A 554 42.11 15.37 -0.04
C ASP A 554 43.14 16.50 0.14
N PRO A 555 43.61 16.80 1.36
CA PRO A 555 43.34 16.11 2.64
C PRO A 555 41.93 16.36 3.20
N LEU A 556 41.48 15.50 4.11
CA LEU A 556 40.15 15.59 4.75
C LEU A 556 40.05 16.88 5.57
N GLN A 557 39.10 17.76 5.27
CA GLN A 557 38.88 18.98 6.04
C GLN A 557 37.86 18.76 7.15
N VAL A 558 38.22 19.12 8.38
CA VAL A 558 37.32 19.12 9.54
C VAL A 558 37.25 20.55 10.06
N ILE A 559 36.06 21.12 10.11
CA ILE A 559 35.81 22.44 10.68
C ILE A 559 35.08 22.23 11.99
N ALA A 560 35.74 22.45 13.12
CA ALA A 560 35.14 22.33 14.45
C ALA A 560 34.82 23.71 15.01
N THR A 561 33.60 23.93 15.51
CA THR A 561 33.21 25.14 16.22
C THR A 561 33.16 24.85 17.71
N VAL A 562 34.00 25.54 18.46
CA VAL A 562 34.24 25.27 19.88
C VAL A 562 33.94 26.54 20.66
N ARG A 563 33.16 26.43 21.75
CA ARG A 563 32.85 27.54 22.63
C ARG A 563 33.84 27.59 23.79
N ARG A 564 34.50 28.74 23.98
CA ARG A 564 35.57 28.92 24.98
C ARG A 564 35.32 30.14 25.86
N ALA A 565 35.62 30.05 27.16
CA ALA A 565 35.37 31.12 28.13
C ALA A 565 36.40 32.27 28.07
N SER A 566 37.56 32.06 27.45
CA SER A 566 38.68 33.02 27.42
C SER A 566 38.87 33.68 26.04
N SER A 567 39.38 34.92 26.05
CA SER A 567 39.71 35.71 24.86
C SER A 567 41.17 35.55 24.39
N ARG A 568 41.94 34.66 25.05
CA ARG A 568 43.37 34.47 24.77
C ARG A 568 43.55 33.32 23.77
N VAL A 569 43.88 33.69 22.53
CA VAL A 569 44.18 32.75 21.42
C VAL A 569 45.69 32.48 21.45
N ASP A 570 46.16 31.68 22.40
CA ASP A 570 47.61 31.56 22.61
C ASP A 570 48.21 30.16 22.43
N ASP A 571 47.51 29.15 21.88
CA ASP A 571 48.24 27.96 21.48
C ASP A 571 47.74 27.23 20.22
N ASN A 572 48.56 27.27 19.17
CA ASN A 572 48.44 26.39 18.01
C ASN A 572 48.73 24.92 18.39
N SER A 573 49.31 24.66 19.57
CA SER A 573 49.66 23.31 20.02
C SER A 573 48.43 22.40 20.19
N GLU A 574 47.31 22.92 20.70
CA GLU A 574 46.06 22.18 20.89
C GLU A 574 45.44 21.76 19.55
N VAL A 575 45.37 22.70 18.60
CA VAL A 575 44.87 22.44 17.24
C VAL A 575 45.76 21.43 16.51
N ILE A 576 47.09 21.53 16.67
CA ILE A 576 48.04 20.57 16.09
C ILE A 576 47.92 19.19 16.76
N ALA A 577 47.69 19.13 18.08
CA ALA A 577 47.46 17.89 18.81
C ALA A 577 46.16 17.21 18.35
N ALA A 578 45.07 17.97 18.25
CA ALA A 578 43.78 17.52 17.72
C ALA A 578 43.91 17.00 16.28
N GLN A 579 44.62 17.74 15.43
CA GLN A 579 44.85 17.33 14.05
C GLN A 579 45.65 16.02 13.97
N ARG A 580 46.70 15.86 14.78
CA ARG A 580 47.50 14.61 14.81
C ARG A 580 46.70 13.42 15.36
N ALA A 581 45.89 13.65 16.39
CA ALA A 581 45.04 12.65 17.00
C ALA A 581 43.99 12.15 15.99
N LEU A 582 43.34 13.07 15.27
CA LEU A 582 42.44 12.75 14.15
C LEU A 582 43.16 12.03 13.01
N GLN A 583 44.38 12.44 12.63
CA GLN A 583 45.17 11.75 11.59
C GLN A 583 45.50 10.31 12.00
N SER A 584 45.83 10.08 13.27
CA SER A 584 46.13 8.75 13.82
C SER A 584 44.88 7.87 13.88
N ALA A 585 43.75 8.40 14.36
CA ALA A 585 42.48 7.68 14.50
C ALA A 585 41.85 7.34 13.14
N LEU A 586 41.96 8.24 12.16
CA LEU A 586 41.30 8.10 10.85
C LEU A 586 42.20 7.49 9.78
N GLY A 587 43.51 7.38 10.03
CA GLY A 587 44.47 6.74 9.12
C GLY A 587 44.66 7.45 7.77
N GLN A 588 44.33 8.74 7.69
CA GLN A 588 44.40 9.57 6.48
C GLN A 588 44.81 11.01 6.85
N PRO A 589 45.37 11.81 5.91
CA PRO A 589 45.73 13.20 6.19
C PRO A 589 44.47 14.05 6.44
N VAL A 590 44.51 14.81 7.54
CA VAL A 590 43.42 15.70 8.00
C VAL A 590 43.96 17.12 8.12
N GLU A 591 43.19 18.08 7.62
CA GLU A 591 43.32 19.52 7.84
C GLU A 591 42.21 19.96 8.80
N LEU A 592 42.58 20.49 9.96
CA LEU A 592 41.64 20.87 11.02
C LEU A 592 41.58 22.39 11.13
N ASP A 593 40.41 22.97 10.87
CA ASP A 593 40.09 24.37 11.14
C ASP A 593 39.24 24.45 12.41
N VAL A 594 39.67 25.23 13.39
CA VAL A 594 38.93 25.43 14.64
C VAL A 594 38.42 26.86 14.71
N VAL A 595 37.10 27.01 14.79
CA VAL A 595 36.41 28.28 15.00
C VAL A 595 36.10 28.42 16.48
N ILE A 596 36.77 29.35 17.15
CA ILE A 596 36.57 29.60 18.58
C ILE A 596 35.48 30.66 18.75
N GLU A 597 34.37 30.30 19.38
CA GLU A 597 33.32 31.23 19.82
C GLU A 597 33.58 31.61 21.29
N PRO A 598 34.07 32.83 21.56
CA PRO A 598 34.28 33.26 22.94
C PRO A 598 32.93 33.55 23.61
N TYR A 599 32.75 33.09 24.85
CA TYR A 599 31.62 33.49 25.70
C TYR A 599 32.10 34.11 27.00
N ILE A 600 31.33 35.06 27.51
CA ILE A 600 31.61 35.69 28.80
C ILE A 600 30.82 34.92 29.86
N ASN A 601 31.54 34.17 30.71
CA ASN A 601 30.92 33.48 31.83
C ASN A 601 30.57 34.50 32.94
N ALA A 602 29.28 34.64 33.26
CA ALA A 602 28.81 35.56 34.30
C ALA A 602 29.42 35.24 35.67
N ASP A 603 29.58 33.95 35.99
CA ASP A 603 30.19 33.49 37.24
C ASP A 603 31.69 33.85 37.29
N ALA A 604 32.38 33.84 36.15
CA ALA A 604 33.80 34.25 36.08
C ALA A 604 33.95 35.75 36.33
N VAL A 605 33.04 36.56 35.77
CA VAL A 605 33.01 38.01 36.02
C VAL A 605 32.71 38.31 37.49
N LEU A 606 31.74 37.60 38.08
CA LEU A 606 31.38 37.78 39.48
C LEU A 606 32.50 37.33 40.42
N ALA A 607 33.11 36.17 40.14
CA ALA A 607 34.26 35.65 40.89
C ALA A 607 35.42 36.64 40.83
N ARG A 608 35.74 37.15 39.65
CA ARG A 608 36.81 38.14 39.46
C ARG A 608 36.56 39.42 40.25
N GLN A 609 35.34 39.96 40.22
CA GLN A 609 34.97 41.14 41.01
C GLN A 609 35.12 40.92 42.52
N VAL A 610 34.72 39.74 43.01
CA VAL A 610 34.85 39.38 44.44
C VAL A 610 36.32 39.22 44.82
N ILE A 611 37.12 38.59 43.96
CA ILE A 611 38.55 38.36 44.17
C ILE A 611 39.32 39.68 44.17
N ASP A 612 39.12 40.54 43.15
CA ASP A 612 39.77 41.84 43.06
C ASP A 612 39.40 42.76 44.24
N ALA A 613 38.16 42.68 44.73
CA ALA A 613 37.71 43.45 45.89
C ALA A 613 38.27 42.94 47.22
N ALA A 614 38.44 41.63 47.35
CA ALA A 614 38.94 40.99 48.57
C ALA A 614 40.46 41.09 48.70
N LEU A 615 41.18 40.87 47.59
CA LEU A 615 42.65 40.76 47.58
C LEU A 615 43.38 42.10 47.39
N ALA A 616 42.68 43.23 47.23
CA ALA A 616 43.34 44.54 47.08
C ALA A 616 44.30 44.85 48.26
N PRO A 617 45.60 45.15 48.00
CA PRO A 617 46.18 45.65 46.75
C PRO A 617 46.89 44.61 45.85
N VAL A 618 46.75 43.31 46.08
CA VAL A 618 47.40 42.24 45.29
C VAL A 618 46.93 42.27 43.84
N THR A 619 47.87 42.19 42.90
CA THR A 619 47.61 42.12 41.46
C THR A 619 47.27 40.70 41.03
N VAL A 620 46.00 40.49 40.66
CA VAL A 620 45.53 39.22 40.10
C VAL A 620 45.73 39.26 38.59
N GLU A 621 46.39 38.27 38.03
CA GLU A 621 46.60 38.19 36.58
C GLU A 621 45.36 37.59 35.90
N ASP A 622 44.93 36.41 36.35
CA ASP A 622 43.78 35.71 35.76
C ASP A 622 42.97 34.92 36.81
N VAL A 623 41.71 34.59 36.48
CA VAL A 623 40.84 33.74 37.30
C VAL A 623 40.17 32.68 36.43
N TRP A 624 40.46 31.42 36.74
CA TRP A 624 39.92 30.27 36.04
C TRP A 624 38.80 29.63 36.85
N LEU A 625 37.75 29.18 36.17
CA LEU A 625 36.67 28.41 36.77
C LEU A 625 36.61 27.04 36.12
N GLN A 626 36.73 25.98 36.93
CA GLN A 626 36.54 24.61 36.50
C GLN A 626 35.43 23.97 37.32
N ASN A 627 34.47 23.34 36.64
CA ASN A 627 33.41 22.59 37.32
C ASN A 627 33.94 21.21 37.70
N GLU A 628 34.08 20.94 38.99
CA GLU A 628 34.28 19.59 39.51
C GLU A 628 32.94 19.00 39.98
N ALA A 629 32.91 17.68 40.17
CA ALA A 629 31.67 16.93 40.42
C ALA A 629 30.82 17.46 41.59
N ASN A 630 31.42 18.10 42.59
CA ASN A 630 30.73 18.61 43.79
C ASN A 630 31.06 20.07 44.17
N ALA A 631 31.92 20.75 43.41
CA ALA A 631 32.38 22.11 43.72
C ALA A 631 32.90 22.82 42.47
N LEU A 632 32.95 24.15 42.52
CA LEU A 632 33.59 24.98 41.51
C LEU A 632 35.03 25.25 41.96
N LEU A 633 36.01 24.74 41.21
CA LEU A 633 37.42 25.09 41.42
C LEU A 633 37.67 26.47 40.80
N VAL A 634 38.14 27.40 41.61
CA VAL A 634 38.49 28.76 41.23
C VAL A 634 40.01 28.88 41.37
N THR A 635 40.72 28.91 40.25
CA THR A 635 42.19 29.10 40.23
C THR A 635 42.50 30.56 40.03
N VAL A 636 43.25 31.15 40.96
CA VAL A 636 43.65 32.56 40.93
C VAL A 636 45.14 32.65 40.62
N VAL A 637 45.48 33.28 39.50
CA VAL A 637 46.88 33.48 39.10
C VAL A 637 47.37 34.82 39.67
N LEU A 638 48.46 34.78 40.44
CA LEU A 638 49.03 35.93 41.16
C LEU A 638 50.45 36.24 40.70
N GLU A 639 50.88 37.51 40.82
CA GLU A 639 52.29 37.86 40.66
C GLU A 639 53.15 37.27 41.81
N ALA A 640 54.38 36.85 41.48
CA ALA A 640 55.22 35.94 42.27
C ALA A 640 55.57 36.38 43.71
N ASP A 641 55.38 37.65 44.06
CA ASP A 641 55.79 38.23 45.35
C ASP A 641 54.65 38.29 46.41
N ASP A 642 53.40 37.94 46.06
CA ASP A 642 52.23 38.21 46.90
C ASP A 642 51.62 36.98 47.62
N LEU A 643 52.18 35.78 47.45
CA LEU A 643 51.61 34.52 47.97
C LEU A 643 51.41 34.51 49.51
N ALA A 644 52.31 35.16 50.26
CA ALA A 644 52.26 35.18 51.72
C ALA A 644 51.13 36.06 52.29
N ALA A 645 50.71 37.11 51.57
CA ALA A 645 49.63 38.01 51.98
C ALA A 645 48.24 37.39 51.73
N VAL A 646 48.15 36.48 50.76
CA VAL A 646 46.91 35.81 50.35
C VAL A 646 46.52 34.68 51.30
N LEU A 647 47.49 34.03 51.96
CA LEU A 647 47.27 32.93 52.90
C LEU A 647 46.34 33.29 54.08
N GLU A 648 46.39 34.53 54.59
CA GLU A 648 45.52 34.99 55.69
C GLU A 648 44.07 35.28 55.24
N GLN A 649 43.84 35.41 53.93
CA GLN A 649 42.53 35.78 53.35
C GLN A 649 41.81 34.60 52.69
N LEU A 650 42.37 33.39 52.74
CA LEU A 650 41.84 32.18 52.09
C LEU A 650 40.42 31.80 52.54
N GLU A 651 40.19 31.67 53.84
CA GLU A 651 38.87 31.32 54.39
C GLU A 651 37.80 32.40 54.10
N PRO A 652 38.06 33.70 54.37
CA PRO A 652 37.14 34.77 54.00
C PRO A 652 36.82 34.83 52.51
N LEU A 653 37.85 34.67 51.65
CA LEU A 653 37.69 34.70 50.20
C LEU A 653 36.88 33.50 49.71
N ASN A 654 37.14 32.30 50.23
CA ASN A 654 36.40 31.10 49.85
C ASN A 654 34.92 31.20 50.25
N SER A 655 34.64 31.75 51.44
CA SER A 655 33.26 32.00 51.89
C SER A 655 32.56 33.07 51.04
N ALA A 656 33.27 34.15 50.68
CA ALA A 656 32.71 35.22 49.85
C ALA A 656 32.40 34.73 48.42
N LEU A 657 33.30 33.94 47.83
CA LEU A 657 33.09 33.33 46.52
C LEU A 657 31.98 32.29 46.54
N SER A 658 31.95 31.42 47.56
CA SER A 658 30.88 30.43 47.70
C SER A 658 29.50 31.09 47.85
N GLN A 659 29.43 32.22 48.57
CA GLN A 659 28.20 32.99 48.73
C GLN A 659 27.81 33.75 47.46
N ALA A 660 28.77 34.34 46.75
CA ALA A 660 28.51 35.13 45.56
C ALA A 660 28.12 34.27 44.35
N LEU A 661 28.68 33.07 44.25
CA LEU A 661 28.44 32.10 43.18
C LEU A 661 27.33 31.07 43.51
N ASP A 662 26.77 31.14 44.72
CA ASP A 662 25.76 30.21 45.25
C ASP A 662 26.14 28.72 45.08
N ARG A 663 27.44 28.42 45.24
CA ARG A 663 28.04 27.11 44.99
C ARG A 663 29.17 26.84 45.97
N SER A 664 29.47 25.57 46.22
CA SER A 664 30.68 25.19 46.97
C SER A 664 31.91 25.52 46.13
N VAL A 665 32.80 26.36 46.64
CA VAL A 665 34.03 26.78 45.93
C VAL A 665 35.26 26.14 46.57
N HIS A 666 36.19 25.71 45.72
CA HIS A 666 37.56 25.38 46.10
C HIS A 666 38.50 26.39 45.44
N LEU A 667 39.42 26.97 46.22
CA LEU A 667 40.39 27.93 45.71
C LEU A 667 41.73 27.25 45.49
N SER A 668 42.30 27.46 44.30
CA SER A 668 43.70 27.17 43.97
C SER A 668 44.42 28.47 43.63
N PHE A 669 45.73 28.53 43.91
CA PHE A 669 46.56 29.69 43.58
C PHE A 669 47.77 29.25 42.81
N GLU A 670 48.05 29.94 41.71
CA GLU A 670 49.18 29.67 40.84
C GLU A 670 50.02 30.95 40.70
N THR A 671 51.34 30.78 40.64
CA THR A 671 52.26 31.86 40.25
C THR A 671 52.90 31.48 38.92
N PRO A 672 53.19 32.43 38.02
CA PRO A 672 53.60 32.13 36.64
C PRO A 672 54.86 31.27 36.48
N ASP A 673 55.66 31.07 37.55
CA ASP A 673 56.92 30.29 37.53
C ASP A 673 56.92 29.02 38.44
N ASN A 674 55.82 28.66 39.13
CA ASN A 674 55.70 27.38 39.86
C ASN A 674 54.28 27.10 40.41
N ASP A 675 53.84 25.83 40.29
CA ASP A 675 52.67 25.26 40.99
C ASP A 675 52.99 25.08 42.49
N VAL A 676 52.52 25.99 43.33
CA VAL A 676 52.64 25.83 44.79
C VAL A 676 51.28 25.39 45.34
N SER A 677 51.09 24.07 45.44
CA SER A 677 49.97 23.50 46.21
C SER A 677 50.24 23.70 47.71
N LEU A 678 49.47 24.59 48.34
CA LEU A 678 49.58 24.89 49.77
C LEU A 678 48.90 23.80 50.62
N PRO A 679 49.56 23.24 51.66
CA PRO A 679 48.97 22.19 52.48
C PRO A 679 47.99 22.79 53.50
N GLY A 680 46.69 22.46 53.37
CA GLY A 680 45.66 22.85 54.34
C GLY A 680 44.25 23.01 53.77
N THR A 681 44.10 23.14 52.45
CA THR A 681 42.81 23.00 51.76
C THR A 681 42.62 21.52 51.44
N GLY A 682 41.55 20.93 51.99
CA GLY A 682 41.28 19.50 51.88
C GLY A 682 41.07 19.06 50.43
N VAL A 683 42.14 18.60 49.79
CA VAL A 683 42.09 17.73 48.62
C VAL A 683 42.30 16.31 49.14
N ILE A 684 41.21 15.55 49.26
CA ILE A 684 41.28 14.09 49.18
C ILE A 684 41.41 13.78 47.70
N ILE A 685 42.62 13.52 47.23
CA ILE A 685 42.85 12.90 45.92
C ILE A 685 42.32 11.46 46.04
N PRO A 686 41.33 11.01 45.25
CA PRO A 686 41.12 9.58 45.08
C PRO A 686 42.14 9.11 44.05
N ASP A 687 43.32 8.72 44.52
CA ASP A 687 44.30 8.06 43.65
C ASP A 687 43.80 6.64 43.38
N ALA A 688 43.38 6.39 42.15
CA ALA A 688 43.15 5.06 41.65
C ALA A 688 44.45 4.54 41.04
N THR A 689 44.95 3.45 41.63
CA THR A 689 45.80 2.42 41.01
C THR A 689 47.26 2.77 40.71
N GLU A 690 48.14 2.50 41.68
CA GLU A 690 49.40 1.77 41.47
C GLU A 690 50.00 1.36 42.83
N GLU A 691 49.58 0.20 43.36
CA GLU A 691 50.36 -0.67 44.28
C GLU A 691 49.48 -1.86 44.68
N ALA A 692 49.21 -2.70 43.69
CA ALA A 692 48.72 -4.06 43.89
C ALA A 692 49.80 -5.03 43.40
N GLU A 693 51.00 -4.94 43.97
CA GLU A 693 51.93 -6.07 44.05
C GLU A 693 53.00 -5.78 45.10
N GLU A 694 53.23 -6.78 45.96
CA GLU A 694 54.43 -7.01 46.77
C GLU A 694 54.40 -6.61 48.27
N ALA A 695 54.37 -7.67 49.11
CA ALA A 695 54.56 -7.77 50.57
C ALA A 695 53.26 -7.71 51.42
N ALA A 696 52.51 -8.81 51.59
CA ALA A 696 52.77 -10.01 52.41
C ALA A 696 52.75 -9.76 53.94
N GLU A 697 51.93 -10.57 54.62
CA GLU A 697 51.74 -10.77 56.09
C GLU A 697 50.67 -9.96 56.81
#